data_AF-A0AA40VHK2-F1
#
_entry.id   AF-A0AA40VHK2-F1
#
_cell.length_a   1.000
_cell.length_b   1.000
_cell.length_c   1.000
_cell.angle_alpha   90.00
_cell.angle_beta   90.00
_cell.angle_gamma   90.00
#
_symmetry.space_group_name_H-M   'P 1'
#
loop_
_entity.id
_entity.type
_entity.pdbx_description
1 polymer ?
#
loop_
_entity_poly.entity_id
_entity_poly.type
_entity_poly.pdbx_seq_one_letter_code
_entity_poly.pdbx_strand_id
1 'polypeptide(L)'
;MTDDFDAMYETFQALLETFPPSEAVKRLELFGIEQDVIEAIRARHEEQTIRIKELEEPHAVVMGNRDTWYTGPQAKDKCWPAIVKLLRKEGWPEQPAIRDLDDSSTRVVSLLNHPKEKAFSTRGLVVGYVQSGKTTNFTSVMAKAADRGYKLFIVLAGIHNGLRRQTQARLVQQLIEPNPSMWSQLTGLDNDFTPQENPASYFGKRNKTHVLCVVKKNATVLRKLAQWLDKASDYLEDCPALIIDDEADQATVATKSINPLILSIMSSLPRSAYVGYTASPFANLLIDPSAQDLYPRDFVVNLPKPEGHFGTEVLFGRYALDGEDPADVDDGYDMIRSVPAEDVPCVRPETKADVEGFEPVLTDTLMRAIDYFWMVTAARRVRGTGNPHSTMLIHTSVNTSVHNSFKRPLEHLRGKRAKSLTDVAVLNRLRTVWEEETARVPAEDFGETPVSFDSLLAELPDVLDSCRVIMDNSSSEDRLDYENGPVVAIAVGGNTLSRGLTLEGLSVSYFVRAVSAYDTLLQMGRWFGFRHGYADLPRIWMTDELAEWFRHLATVETEMRRDIDIYMTESETPLTFAVRLRTHPALRVTAAAKMRSAVTAASSYAGRRVQTHYFRTDAEWLRGNIRAARDLVEASIANAVKVEDRSAEGRFVFRDVPYDVVTDFLASYRFHEKSPENDADLISAYIRKRVASAGSLRRWNVAVVGNPHGEPFAFTPDVVVGRSVRARLADTLGPGSADIKTLMSRRDAAVDLSGDASKLTEEDIMRERQTQLPDTGLLVLYPIDKTSEPNPPKKTRKALAAEEHVIGVGLVFPKPRNGDSTVEKYISADLSGVRIEDEDLSLLEEEEA
;
A
#
# COMPACT_ATOMS: atom_id res chain seq x y z
N MET A 1 4.04 -52.48 5.82
CA MET A 1 5.09 -51.64 5.21
C MET A 1 4.75 -50.16 5.31
N THR A 2 3.51 -49.73 5.03
CA THR A 2 3.08 -48.32 5.23
C THR A 2 3.15 -47.85 6.68
N ASP A 3 2.58 -48.60 7.65
CA ASP A 3 2.60 -48.20 9.07
C ASP A 3 4.02 -48.14 9.68
N ASP A 4 4.91 -49.04 9.25
CA ASP A 4 6.30 -49.11 9.73
C ASP A 4 7.12 -47.93 9.18
N PHE A 5 6.91 -47.61 7.89
CA PHE A 5 7.50 -46.42 7.27
C PHE A 5 6.98 -45.11 7.87
N ASP A 6 5.69 -45.01 8.18
CA ASP A 6 5.12 -43.84 8.85
C ASP A 6 5.72 -43.63 10.24
N ALA A 7 5.87 -44.70 11.03
CA ALA A 7 6.55 -44.63 12.33
C ALA A 7 8.03 -44.24 12.22
N MET A 8 8.72 -44.70 11.18
CA MET A 8 10.11 -44.30 10.91
C MET A 8 10.21 -42.84 10.45
N TYR A 9 9.24 -42.36 9.67
CA TYR A 9 9.16 -40.95 9.30
C TYR A 9 8.87 -40.05 10.51
N GLU A 10 7.97 -40.46 11.41
CA GLU A 10 7.75 -39.78 12.69
C GLU A 10 9.03 -39.74 13.54
N THR A 11 9.81 -40.83 13.54
CA THR A 11 11.11 -40.89 14.21
C THR A 11 12.10 -39.89 13.59
N PHE A 12 12.14 -39.77 12.27
CA PHE A 12 12.93 -38.76 11.58
C PHE A 12 12.47 -37.34 11.94
N GLN A 13 11.16 -37.06 11.95
CA GLN A 13 10.62 -35.78 12.37
C GLN A 13 10.95 -35.45 13.83
N ALA A 14 11.04 -36.44 14.71
CA ALA A 14 11.52 -36.25 16.08
C ALA A 14 13.02 -35.92 16.12
N LEU A 15 13.85 -36.52 15.27
CA LEU A 15 15.27 -36.16 15.16
C LEU A 15 15.47 -34.72 14.69
N LEU A 16 14.60 -34.21 13.80
CA LEU A 16 14.65 -32.83 13.33
C LEU A 16 14.47 -31.80 14.47
N GLU A 17 13.81 -32.17 15.57
CA GLU A 17 13.72 -31.28 16.74
C GLU A 17 15.08 -31.02 17.41
N THR A 18 16.02 -31.93 17.21
CA THR A 18 17.30 -31.92 17.90
C THR A 18 18.48 -31.70 16.97
N PHE A 19 18.31 -32.00 15.67
CA PHE A 19 19.37 -31.97 14.66
C PHE A 19 18.87 -31.36 13.35
N PRO A 20 19.71 -30.61 12.61
CA PRO A 20 19.39 -30.23 11.24
C PRO A 20 19.16 -31.46 10.33
N PRO A 21 18.43 -31.33 9.20
CA PRO A 21 18.09 -32.44 8.32
C PRO A 21 19.28 -33.33 7.90
N SER A 22 20.41 -32.71 7.55
CA SER A 22 21.62 -33.44 7.15
C SER A 22 22.22 -34.29 8.27
N GLU A 23 22.07 -33.87 9.53
CA GLU A 23 22.58 -34.58 10.70
C GLU A 23 21.57 -35.60 11.23
N ALA A 24 20.27 -35.32 11.09
CA ALA A 24 19.20 -36.29 11.37
C ALA A 24 19.33 -37.53 10.47
N VAL A 25 19.62 -37.33 9.18
CA VAL A 25 19.89 -38.43 8.23
C VAL A 25 21.08 -39.29 8.69
N LYS A 26 22.21 -38.68 9.03
CA LYS A 26 23.38 -39.42 9.55
C LYS A 26 23.07 -40.23 10.80
N ARG A 27 22.15 -39.77 11.64
CA ARG A 27 21.73 -40.51 12.84
C ARG A 27 20.86 -41.71 12.51
N LEU A 28 20.00 -41.62 11.50
CA LEU A 28 19.27 -42.78 10.99
C LEU A 28 20.25 -43.85 10.46
N GLU A 29 21.30 -43.44 9.74
CA GLU A 29 22.37 -44.34 9.30
C GLU A 29 23.07 -45.02 10.49
N LEU A 30 23.38 -44.26 11.54
CA LEU A 30 23.99 -44.79 12.77
C LEU A 30 23.07 -45.72 13.57
N PHE A 31 21.75 -45.58 13.43
CA PHE A 31 20.76 -46.50 14.02
C PHE A 31 20.59 -47.80 13.21
N GLY A 32 21.32 -47.95 12.11
CA GLY A 32 21.30 -49.17 11.29
C GLY A 32 20.05 -49.31 10.42
N ILE A 33 19.39 -48.19 10.10
CA ILE A 33 18.27 -48.17 9.17
C ILE A 33 18.80 -48.40 7.75
N GLU A 34 18.11 -49.23 6.96
CA GLU A 34 18.53 -49.54 5.59
C GLU A 34 18.51 -48.30 4.68
N GLN A 35 19.44 -48.27 3.73
CA GLN A 35 19.71 -47.09 2.89
C GLN A 35 18.52 -46.72 2.00
N ASP A 36 17.78 -47.71 1.51
CA ASP A 36 16.57 -47.54 0.71
C ASP A 36 15.43 -46.86 1.50
N VAL A 37 15.29 -47.21 2.79
CA VAL A 37 14.33 -46.56 3.69
C VAL A 37 14.75 -45.13 4.01
N ILE A 38 16.05 -44.88 4.19
CA ILE A 38 16.59 -43.51 4.39
C ILE A 38 16.36 -42.65 3.14
N GLU A 39 16.56 -43.20 1.94
CA GLU A 39 16.26 -42.54 0.67
C GLU A 39 14.77 -42.24 0.53
N ALA A 40 13.89 -43.16 0.91
CA ALA A 40 12.44 -42.94 0.91
C ALA A 40 12.00 -41.87 1.94
N ILE A 41 12.60 -41.85 3.14
CA ILE A 41 12.37 -40.80 4.15
C ILE A 41 12.82 -39.43 3.63
N ARG A 42 14.00 -39.36 2.99
CA ARG A 42 14.50 -38.15 2.33
C ARG A 42 13.55 -37.69 1.24
N ALA A 43 13.13 -38.57 0.35
CA ALA A 43 12.22 -38.26 -0.74
C ALA A 43 10.88 -37.71 -0.22
N ARG A 44 10.28 -38.34 0.81
CA ARG A 44 9.05 -37.82 1.43
C ARG A 44 9.25 -36.46 2.10
N HIS A 45 10.38 -36.27 2.78
CA HIS A 45 10.69 -34.98 3.40
C HIS A 45 10.89 -33.89 2.35
N GLU A 46 11.61 -34.22 1.27
CA GLU A 46 11.86 -33.35 0.12
C GLU A 46 10.56 -33.01 -0.62
N GLU A 47 9.65 -33.96 -0.80
CA GLU A 47 8.32 -33.70 -1.36
C GLU A 47 7.51 -32.71 -0.50
N GLN A 48 7.54 -32.86 0.83
CA GLN A 48 6.86 -31.96 1.75
C GLN A 48 7.45 -30.55 1.77
N THR A 49 8.78 -30.45 1.69
CA THR A 49 9.47 -29.16 1.63
C THR A 49 9.28 -28.49 0.26
N ILE A 50 9.33 -29.24 -0.83
CA ILE A 50 9.00 -28.75 -2.19
C ILE A 50 7.58 -28.22 -2.23
N ARG A 51 6.59 -28.93 -1.67
CA ARG A 51 5.20 -28.43 -1.62
C ARG A 51 5.09 -27.04 -0.97
N ILE A 52 5.87 -26.78 0.09
CA ILE A 52 5.89 -25.47 0.76
C ILE A 52 6.71 -24.44 -0.02
N LYS A 53 7.77 -24.90 -0.70
CA LYS A 53 8.61 -24.09 -1.58
C LYS A 53 7.83 -23.57 -2.79
N GLU A 54 6.99 -24.43 -3.35
CA GLU A 54 6.11 -24.23 -4.51
C GLU A 54 4.71 -23.69 -4.14
N LEU A 55 4.48 -23.30 -2.88
CA LEU A 55 3.26 -22.57 -2.54
C LEU A 55 3.15 -21.35 -3.46
N GLU A 56 2.10 -21.34 -4.28
CA GLU A 56 1.81 -20.21 -5.16
C GLU A 56 1.53 -18.96 -4.30
N GLU A 57 0.86 -19.11 -3.16
CA GLU A 57 0.61 -18.02 -2.21
C GLU A 57 0.99 -18.37 -0.74
N PRO A 58 1.53 -17.41 0.04
CA PRO A 58 1.94 -16.08 -0.38
C PRO A 58 3.22 -16.11 -1.20
N HIS A 59 3.26 -15.23 -2.19
CA HIS A 59 4.42 -14.90 -2.98
C HIS A 59 5.62 -14.47 -2.10
N ALA A 60 6.82 -15.00 -2.39
CA ALA A 60 8.03 -14.63 -1.68
C ALA A 60 9.26 -14.59 -2.60
N VAL A 61 10.04 -13.50 -2.51
CA VAL A 61 11.37 -13.36 -3.10
C VAL A 61 12.40 -13.82 -2.08
N VAL A 62 13.33 -14.71 -2.47
CA VAL A 62 14.25 -15.40 -1.54
C VAL A 62 15.66 -15.40 -2.09
N MET A 63 16.65 -15.11 -1.23
CA MET A 63 18.06 -15.20 -1.62
C MET A 63 18.50 -16.67 -1.81
N GLY A 64 19.06 -16.98 -2.98
CA GLY A 64 19.84 -18.21 -3.21
C GLY A 64 19.04 -19.51 -3.34
N ASN A 65 17.78 -19.46 -3.78
CA ASN A 65 16.90 -20.64 -3.91
C ASN A 65 16.86 -21.52 -2.64
N ARG A 66 16.87 -20.85 -1.47
CA ARG A 66 17.01 -21.46 -0.13
C ARG A 66 16.09 -22.67 0.03
N ASP A 67 16.65 -23.82 0.41
CA ASP A 67 15.86 -25.01 0.72
C ASP A 67 15.13 -24.84 2.05
N THR A 68 13.83 -25.14 2.07
CA THR A 68 13.04 -25.08 3.31
C THR A 68 13.30 -26.31 4.18
N TRP A 69 13.33 -26.09 5.50
CA TRP A 69 13.43 -27.12 6.53
C TRP A 69 12.08 -27.43 7.19
N TYR A 70 11.10 -26.55 7.02
CA TYR A 70 9.82 -26.61 7.72
C TYR A 70 8.78 -27.34 6.85
N THR A 71 8.14 -28.36 7.42
CA THR A 71 7.10 -29.18 6.76
C THR A 71 5.68 -28.83 7.18
N GLY A 72 5.47 -27.66 7.81
CA GLY A 72 4.19 -27.27 8.37
C GLY A 72 3.92 -27.77 9.80
N PRO A 73 2.71 -27.51 10.32
CA PRO A 73 2.26 -28.00 11.62
C PRO A 73 2.22 -29.53 11.70
N GLN A 74 2.51 -30.07 12.88
CA GLN A 74 2.54 -31.50 13.20
C GLN A 74 1.52 -31.82 14.31
N ALA A 75 1.09 -33.08 14.42
CA ALA A 75 0.07 -33.51 15.37
C ALA A 75 0.42 -33.26 16.86
N LYS A 76 1.72 -33.19 17.18
CA LYS A 76 2.22 -32.93 18.54
C LYS A 76 2.31 -31.45 18.91
N ASP A 77 2.11 -30.55 17.94
CA ASP A 77 2.22 -29.11 18.15
C ASP A 77 1.16 -28.62 19.13
N LYS A 78 1.48 -27.56 19.89
CA LYS A 78 0.62 -27.05 20.95
C LYS A 78 0.31 -25.57 20.80
N CYS A 79 1.25 -24.79 20.28
CA CYS A 79 1.08 -23.35 20.15
C CYS A 79 0.17 -23.01 18.95
N TRP A 80 0.46 -23.51 17.75
CA TRP A 80 -0.36 -23.22 16.56
C TRP A 80 -1.80 -23.75 16.67
N PRO A 81 -2.07 -25.00 17.08
CA PRO A 81 -3.43 -25.49 17.23
C PRO A 81 -4.27 -24.70 18.24
N ALA A 82 -3.64 -24.10 19.25
CA ALA A 82 -4.33 -23.25 20.21
C ALA A 82 -4.85 -21.95 19.57
N ILE A 83 -4.06 -21.34 18.68
CA ILE A 83 -4.49 -20.17 17.89
C ILE A 83 -5.68 -20.54 17.00
N VAL A 84 -5.59 -21.65 16.25
CA VAL A 84 -6.67 -22.11 15.37
C VAL A 84 -7.97 -22.32 16.15
N LYS A 85 -7.90 -22.91 17.35
CA LYS A 85 -9.06 -23.11 18.23
C LYS A 85 -9.67 -21.77 18.68
N LEU A 86 -8.84 -20.78 18.98
CA LEU A 86 -9.31 -19.44 19.36
C LEU A 86 -10.02 -18.75 18.17
N LEU A 87 -9.39 -18.75 16.99
CA LEU A 87 -9.96 -18.13 15.78
C LEU A 87 -11.30 -18.75 15.39
N ARG A 88 -11.43 -20.09 15.48
CA ARG A 88 -12.73 -20.77 15.28
C ARG A 88 -13.79 -20.32 16.27
N LYS A 89 -13.42 -20.10 17.53
CA LYS A 89 -14.34 -19.58 18.56
C LYS A 89 -14.75 -18.13 18.27
N GLU A 90 -13.87 -17.35 17.65
CA GLU A 90 -14.13 -15.99 17.18
C GLU A 90 -14.91 -15.95 15.84
N GLY A 91 -15.28 -17.11 15.29
CA GLY A 91 -16.12 -17.21 14.09
C GLY A 91 -15.36 -17.13 12.77
N TRP A 92 -14.03 -17.28 12.78
CA TRP A 92 -13.26 -17.31 11.54
C TRP A 92 -13.59 -18.57 10.73
N PRO A 93 -13.88 -18.45 9.42
CA PRO A 93 -14.16 -19.60 8.58
C PRO A 93 -12.90 -20.45 8.35
N GLU A 94 -13.08 -21.77 8.29
CA GLU A 94 -11.97 -22.71 8.07
C GLU A 94 -11.28 -22.46 6.72
N GLN A 95 -12.07 -22.16 5.69
CA GLN A 95 -11.61 -21.72 4.38
C GLN A 95 -12.41 -20.48 3.94
N PRO A 96 -11.77 -19.48 3.32
CA PRO A 96 -10.32 -19.41 3.08
C PRO A 96 -9.51 -18.92 4.31
N ALA A 97 -10.13 -18.21 5.26
CA ALA A 97 -9.41 -17.43 6.28
C ALA A 97 -8.36 -18.18 7.14
N ILE A 98 -8.74 -19.27 7.82
CA ILE A 98 -7.77 -20.02 8.67
C ILE A 98 -6.72 -20.71 7.81
N ARG A 99 -7.11 -21.23 6.64
CA ARG A 99 -6.21 -21.91 5.71
C ARG A 99 -5.17 -20.96 5.11
N ASP A 100 -5.57 -19.77 4.67
CA ASP A 100 -4.66 -18.76 4.13
C ASP A 100 -3.68 -18.26 5.20
N LEU A 101 -4.16 -18.12 6.44
CA LEU A 101 -3.30 -17.80 7.58
C LEU A 101 -2.30 -18.93 7.84
N ASP A 102 -2.73 -20.20 7.74
CA ASP A 102 -1.85 -21.36 7.87
C ASP A 102 -0.77 -21.34 6.78
N ASP A 103 -1.15 -21.25 5.51
CA ASP A 103 -0.23 -21.30 4.38
C ASP A 103 0.74 -20.10 4.41
N SER A 104 0.23 -18.89 4.69
CA SER A 104 1.08 -17.70 4.79
C SER A 104 2.06 -17.68 5.96
N SER A 105 1.63 -18.09 7.15
CA SER A 105 2.54 -18.19 8.29
C SER A 105 3.51 -19.37 8.15
N THR A 106 3.10 -20.48 7.51
CA THR A 106 3.99 -21.60 7.15
C THR A 106 5.08 -21.14 6.20
N ARG A 107 4.71 -20.35 5.18
CA ARG A 107 5.67 -19.79 4.24
C ARG A 107 6.70 -18.90 4.93
N VAL A 108 6.30 -17.99 5.82
CA VAL A 108 7.26 -17.16 6.57
C VAL A 108 8.21 -18.01 7.43
N VAL A 109 7.70 -19.01 8.17
CA VAL A 109 8.54 -19.90 9.00
C VAL A 109 9.52 -20.71 8.15
N SER A 110 9.10 -21.15 6.97
CA SER A 110 9.95 -21.89 6.02
C SER A 110 11.19 -21.11 5.56
N LEU A 111 11.13 -19.78 5.61
CA LEU A 111 12.21 -18.88 5.20
C LEU A 111 13.15 -18.50 6.36
N LEU A 112 12.79 -18.84 7.59
CA LEU A 112 13.66 -18.73 8.75
C LEU A 112 14.73 -19.82 8.73
N ASN A 113 15.77 -19.70 9.54
CA ASN A 113 16.76 -20.77 9.73
C ASN A 113 16.21 -21.88 10.65
N HIS A 114 16.79 -23.07 10.53
CA HIS A 114 16.51 -24.12 11.48
C HIS A 114 17.09 -23.75 12.87
N PRO A 115 16.34 -23.85 13.97
CA PRO A 115 16.77 -23.35 15.30
C PRO A 115 17.97 -24.09 15.91
N LYS A 116 18.36 -25.23 15.32
CA LYS A 116 19.55 -26.03 15.69
C LYS A 116 20.79 -25.77 14.84
N GLU A 117 20.73 -24.85 13.87
CA GLU A 117 21.93 -24.36 13.20
C GLU A 117 22.87 -23.68 14.20
N LYS A 118 24.19 -23.71 13.93
CA LYS A 118 25.20 -23.20 14.87
C LYS A 118 25.03 -21.71 15.14
N ALA A 119 24.87 -20.92 14.08
CA ALA A 119 24.66 -19.48 14.12
C ALA A 119 23.92 -19.04 12.86
N PHE A 120 23.09 -18.01 12.97
CA PHE A 120 22.42 -17.37 11.84
C PHE A 120 22.01 -15.94 12.16
N SER A 121 21.91 -15.12 11.11
CA SER A 121 21.45 -13.73 11.19
C SER A 121 20.59 -13.41 9.96
N THR A 122 19.33 -13.84 10.02
CA THR A 122 18.35 -13.65 8.94
C THR A 122 17.65 -12.31 9.06
N ARG A 123 17.42 -11.64 7.93
CA ARG A 123 16.68 -10.38 7.79
C ARG A 123 15.66 -10.52 6.67
N GLY A 124 14.40 -10.63 7.05
CA GLY A 124 13.26 -10.71 6.14
C GLY A 124 12.28 -9.57 6.30
N LEU A 125 11.44 -9.40 5.30
CA LEU A 125 10.32 -8.44 5.31
C LEU A 125 9.03 -9.14 4.90
N VAL A 126 7.94 -8.86 5.59
CA VAL A 126 6.59 -9.32 5.27
C VAL A 126 5.73 -8.09 5.02
N VAL A 127 5.24 -7.99 3.78
CA VAL A 127 4.41 -6.90 3.29
C VAL A 127 2.96 -7.36 3.28
N GLY A 128 2.12 -6.72 4.08
CA GLY A 128 0.67 -6.97 4.10
C GLY A 128 -0.12 -5.73 3.69
N TYR A 129 -1.44 -5.83 3.56
CA TYR A 129 -2.27 -4.63 3.38
C TYR A 129 -2.49 -3.92 4.73
N VAL A 130 -2.91 -2.65 4.69
CA VAL A 130 -3.25 -1.90 5.92
C VAL A 130 -4.42 -2.62 6.62
N GLN A 131 -4.28 -2.92 7.91
CA GLN A 131 -5.28 -3.68 8.68
C GLN A 131 -5.66 -5.07 8.09
N SER A 132 -4.76 -5.73 7.37
CA SER A 132 -5.01 -7.05 6.78
C SER A 132 -4.87 -8.25 7.73
N GLY A 133 -4.66 -8.00 9.03
CA GLY A 133 -4.38 -9.07 10.00
C GLY A 133 -2.89 -9.44 10.17
N LYS A 134 -1.95 -8.55 9.83
CA LYS A 134 -0.49 -8.73 10.03
C LYS A 134 -0.14 -9.23 11.44
N THR A 135 -0.78 -8.68 12.47
CA THR A 135 -0.61 -9.12 13.85
C THR A 135 -1.02 -10.57 14.06
N THR A 136 -2.15 -11.03 13.51
CA THR A 136 -2.51 -12.46 13.56
C THR A 136 -1.46 -13.31 12.83
N ASN A 137 -0.97 -12.85 11.68
CA ASN A 137 0.04 -13.57 10.92
C ASN A 137 1.35 -13.73 11.71
N PHE A 138 1.94 -12.65 12.26
CA PHE A 138 3.18 -12.80 13.02
C PHE A 138 2.98 -13.57 14.33
N THR A 139 1.81 -13.48 14.98
CA THR A 139 1.51 -14.34 16.15
C THR A 139 1.49 -15.82 15.75
N SER A 140 0.97 -16.13 14.55
CA SER A 140 0.95 -17.49 14.00
C SER A 140 2.35 -17.98 13.65
N VAL A 141 3.20 -17.11 13.08
CA VAL A 141 4.63 -17.38 12.85
C VAL A 141 5.35 -17.66 14.16
N MET A 142 5.12 -16.85 15.20
CA MET A 142 5.70 -17.06 16.53
C MET A 142 5.28 -18.39 17.14
N ALA A 143 4.00 -18.76 17.06
CA ALA A 143 3.50 -20.04 17.56
C ALA A 143 4.14 -21.23 16.84
N LYS A 144 4.18 -21.21 15.51
CA LYS A 144 4.80 -22.26 14.69
C LYS A 144 6.31 -22.37 14.93
N ALA A 145 6.99 -21.25 15.08
CA ALA A 145 8.41 -21.21 15.42
C ALA A 145 8.65 -21.76 16.85
N ALA A 146 7.78 -21.46 17.81
CA ALA A 146 7.85 -22.00 19.17
C ALA A 146 7.69 -23.53 19.16
N ASP A 147 6.72 -24.05 18.41
CA ASP A 147 6.52 -25.50 18.20
C ASP A 147 7.74 -26.20 17.54
N ARG A 148 8.69 -25.43 16.96
CA ARG A 148 9.94 -25.94 16.39
C ARG A 148 11.18 -25.61 17.22
N GLY A 149 11.02 -25.02 18.41
CA GLY A 149 12.12 -24.82 19.36
C GLY A 149 12.81 -23.47 19.30
N TYR A 150 12.22 -22.46 18.65
CA TYR A 150 12.57 -21.06 18.93
C TYR A 150 12.27 -20.74 20.40
N LYS A 151 13.19 -20.04 21.08
CA LYS A 151 13.13 -19.83 22.53
C LYS A 151 12.77 -18.39 22.89
N LEU A 152 13.41 -17.41 22.26
CA LEU A 152 13.23 -15.99 22.59
C LEU A 152 12.44 -15.30 21.48
N PHE A 153 11.36 -14.62 21.86
CA PHE A 153 10.51 -13.84 20.98
C PHE A 153 10.52 -12.38 21.43
N ILE A 154 11.09 -11.51 20.61
CA ILE A 154 11.12 -10.07 20.84
C ILE A 154 10.18 -9.42 19.84
N VAL A 155 9.19 -8.68 20.32
CA VAL A 155 8.28 -7.90 19.48
C VAL A 155 8.57 -6.42 19.70
N LEU A 156 9.09 -5.77 18.67
CA LEU A 156 9.29 -4.33 18.62
C LEU A 156 7.96 -3.69 18.22
N ALA A 157 7.15 -3.35 19.21
CA ALA A 157 5.91 -2.60 19.00
C ALA A 157 6.24 -1.14 18.65
N GLY A 158 5.31 -0.43 18.03
CA GLY A 158 5.51 0.98 17.65
C GLY A 158 5.88 1.91 18.82
N ILE A 159 6.01 3.20 18.52
CA ILE A 159 6.65 4.17 19.43
C ILE A 159 5.82 4.43 20.71
N HIS A 160 4.49 4.28 20.63
CA HIS A 160 3.56 4.65 21.69
C HIS A 160 3.19 3.48 22.62
N ASN A 161 3.05 3.79 23.92
CA ASN A 161 2.66 2.81 24.95
C ASN A 161 1.30 2.14 24.68
N GLY A 162 0.35 2.86 24.07
CA GLY A 162 -0.96 2.31 23.71
C GLY A 162 -0.86 1.13 22.74
N LEU A 163 -0.10 1.30 21.65
CA LEU A 163 0.12 0.26 20.65
C LEU A 163 0.90 -0.92 21.23
N ARG A 164 1.91 -0.65 22.06
CA ARG A 164 2.66 -1.69 22.79
C ARG A 164 1.75 -2.50 23.71
N ARG A 165 0.89 -1.84 24.50
CA ARG A 165 -0.07 -2.50 25.40
C ARG A 165 -1.08 -3.34 24.61
N GLN A 166 -1.63 -2.81 23.51
CA GLN A 166 -2.56 -3.56 22.64
C GLN A 166 -1.90 -4.81 22.06
N THR A 167 -0.66 -4.69 21.56
CA THR A 167 0.12 -5.81 21.02
C THR A 167 0.42 -6.85 22.10
N GLN A 168 0.85 -6.41 23.29
CA GLN A 168 1.08 -7.30 24.43
C GLN A 168 -0.19 -8.05 24.83
N ALA A 169 -1.33 -7.36 24.98
CA ALA A 169 -2.60 -7.97 25.37
C ALA A 169 -3.00 -9.07 24.39
N ARG A 170 -2.92 -8.78 23.09
CA ARG A 170 -3.25 -9.75 22.04
C ARG A 170 -2.31 -10.95 22.04
N LEU A 171 -1.00 -10.75 22.19
CA LEU A 171 -0.03 -11.84 22.25
C LEU A 171 -0.23 -12.71 23.50
N VAL A 172 -0.54 -12.11 24.65
CA VAL A 172 -0.86 -12.85 25.88
C VAL A 172 -2.10 -13.72 25.67
N GLN A 173 -3.17 -13.14 25.15
CA GLN A 173 -4.43 -13.84 24.89
C GLN A 173 -4.26 -15.01 23.90
N GLN A 174 -3.45 -14.81 22.85
CA GLN A 174 -3.32 -15.79 21.76
C GLN A 174 -2.24 -16.86 22.00
N LEU A 175 -1.14 -16.53 22.68
CA LEU A 175 -0.01 -17.45 22.89
C LEU A 175 0.05 -18.01 24.31
N ILE A 176 -0.18 -17.17 25.32
CA ILE A 176 0.13 -17.49 26.72
C ILE A 176 -1.07 -18.08 27.43
N GLU A 177 -2.23 -17.43 27.40
CA GLU A 177 -3.45 -17.91 28.07
C GLU A 177 -3.84 -19.35 27.67
N PRO A 178 -3.70 -19.78 26.39
CA PRO A 178 -4.00 -21.15 26.03
C PRO A 178 -2.99 -22.18 26.56
N ASN A 179 -1.74 -21.77 26.78
CA ASN A 179 -0.62 -22.65 27.15
C ASN A 179 0.29 -22.00 28.23
N PRO A 180 -0.20 -21.67 29.43
CA PRO A 180 0.51 -20.82 30.39
C PRO A 180 1.80 -21.45 30.93
N SER A 181 1.88 -22.78 30.98
CA SER A 181 3.08 -23.50 31.40
C SER A 181 4.21 -23.53 30.36
N MET A 182 3.93 -23.13 29.11
CA MET A 182 4.91 -23.10 28.03
C MET A 182 5.57 -21.74 27.85
N TRP A 183 5.05 -20.68 28.47
CA TRP A 183 5.50 -19.31 28.22
C TRP A 183 6.00 -18.62 29.49
N SER A 184 6.93 -17.69 29.31
CA SER A 184 7.39 -16.75 30.33
C SER A 184 7.46 -15.36 29.71
N GLN A 185 7.14 -14.35 30.50
CA GLN A 185 7.04 -12.97 30.04
C GLN A 185 8.15 -12.12 30.66
N LEU A 186 8.84 -11.32 29.84
CA LEU A 186 9.78 -10.29 30.31
C LEU A 186 9.11 -8.92 30.47
N THR A 187 7.92 -8.73 29.91
CA THR A 187 7.15 -7.48 29.90
C THR A 187 5.70 -7.76 30.29
N GLY A 188 5.05 -6.78 30.93
CA GLY A 188 3.64 -6.86 31.34
C GLY A 188 2.75 -5.92 30.51
N LEU A 189 1.45 -5.83 30.82
CA LEU A 189 0.50 -4.95 30.10
C LEU A 189 0.77 -3.45 30.27
N ASP A 190 1.16 -3.04 31.48
CA ASP A 190 1.40 -1.63 31.80
C ASP A 190 2.89 -1.29 31.98
N ASN A 191 3.76 -2.31 32.04
CA ASN A 191 5.19 -2.15 32.22
C ASN A 191 5.96 -2.57 30.96
N ASP A 192 6.74 -1.64 30.42
CA ASP A 192 7.74 -1.91 29.38
C ASP A 192 8.98 -2.60 29.96
N PHE A 193 9.98 -2.89 29.13
CA PHE A 193 11.15 -3.64 29.55
C PHE A 193 11.95 -2.94 30.64
N THR A 194 12.12 -3.66 31.75
CA THR A 194 13.04 -3.35 32.83
C THR A 194 14.06 -4.47 32.97
N PRO A 195 15.36 -4.17 33.11
CA PRO A 195 16.40 -5.20 33.27
C PRO A 195 16.08 -6.15 34.42
N GLN A 196 16.14 -7.45 34.15
CA GLN A 196 15.89 -8.49 35.14
C GLN A 196 17.20 -8.91 35.82
N GLU A 197 17.18 -9.13 37.13
CA GLU A 197 18.40 -9.43 37.90
C GLU A 197 19.03 -10.79 37.55
N ASN A 198 18.23 -11.78 37.14
CA ASN A 198 18.71 -13.14 36.88
C ASN A 198 18.32 -13.66 35.48
N PRO A 199 19.12 -13.41 34.43
CA PRO A 199 18.85 -13.93 33.08
C PRO A 199 18.77 -15.47 33.01
N ALA A 200 19.45 -16.19 33.92
CA ALA A 200 19.47 -17.64 33.93
C ALA A 200 18.10 -18.28 34.22
N SER A 201 17.18 -17.56 34.89
CA SER A 201 15.81 -18.05 35.12
C SER A 201 15.01 -18.18 33.82
N TYR A 202 15.35 -17.39 32.80
CA TYR A 202 14.69 -17.38 31.50
C TYR A 202 15.46 -18.22 30.46
N PHE A 203 16.78 -18.04 30.39
CA PHE A 203 17.58 -18.65 29.32
C PHE A 203 18.30 -19.94 29.73
N GLY A 204 18.47 -20.20 31.02
CA GLY A 204 19.19 -21.36 31.52
C GLY A 204 18.60 -22.70 31.04
N LYS A 205 19.44 -23.75 30.98
CA LYS A 205 19.09 -25.09 30.45
C LYS A 205 17.90 -25.77 31.13
N ARG A 206 17.62 -25.40 32.38
CA ARG A 206 16.49 -25.90 33.18
C ARG A 206 15.15 -25.26 32.80
N ASN A 207 15.18 -24.03 32.27
CA ASN A 207 13.99 -23.38 31.76
C ASN A 207 13.64 -23.96 30.38
N LYS A 208 12.42 -24.50 30.27
CA LYS A 208 11.85 -25.08 29.04
C LYS A 208 10.78 -24.21 28.41
N THR A 209 10.52 -23.03 28.97
CA THR A 209 9.50 -22.11 28.45
C THR A 209 10.05 -21.27 27.30
N HIS A 210 9.14 -20.84 26.43
CA HIS A 210 9.38 -19.78 25.47
C HIS A 210 9.30 -18.43 26.19
N VAL A 211 10.16 -17.49 25.82
CA VAL A 211 10.29 -16.18 26.47
C VAL A 211 9.74 -15.11 25.54
N LEU A 212 8.67 -14.43 25.95
CA LEU A 212 8.06 -13.31 25.23
C LEU A 212 8.51 -11.96 25.82
N CYS A 213 8.92 -11.04 24.95
CA CYS A 213 9.27 -9.67 25.30
C CYS A 213 8.65 -8.71 24.28
N VAL A 214 7.74 -7.83 24.71
CA VAL A 214 7.11 -6.82 23.86
C VAL A 214 7.55 -5.44 24.31
N VAL A 215 8.34 -4.76 23.48
CA VAL A 215 8.99 -3.50 23.81
C VAL A 215 8.59 -2.40 22.85
N LYS A 216 8.52 -1.16 23.32
CA LYS A 216 8.33 -0.01 22.44
C LYS A 216 9.61 0.29 21.66
N LYS A 217 9.48 0.80 20.42
CA LYS A 217 10.60 1.33 19.61
C LYS A 217 11.12 2.66 20.14
N ASN A 218 11.75 2.62 21.31
CA ASN A 218 12.32 3.78 21.99
C ASN A 218 13.78 3.52 22.34
N ALA A 219 14.64 4.52 22.12
CA ALA A 219 16.08 4.37 22.27
C ALA A 219 16.48 3.97 23.70
N THR A 220 15.83 4.53 24.72
CA THR A 220 16.12 4.22 26.13
C THR A 220 15.75 2.79 26.47
N VAL A 221 14.57 2.32 26.03
CA VAL A 221 14.11 0.94 26.27
C VAL A 221 14.98 -0.07 25.53
N LEU A 222 15.24 0.17 24.24
CA LEU A 222 16.08 -0.72 23.43
C LEU A 222 17.53 -0.76 23.94
N ARG A 223 18.08 0.34 24.44
CA ARG A 223 19.40 0.37 25.07
C ARG A 223 19.44 -0.48 26.34
N LYS A 224 18.42 -0.40 27.20
CA LYS A 224 18.30 -1.26 28.39
C LYS A 224 18.23 -2.74 28.00
N LEU A 225 17.45 -3.07 26.97
CA LEU A 225 17.33 -4.43 26.47
C LEU A 225 18.65 -4.96 25.89
N ALA A 226 19.30 -4.18 25.02
CA ALA A 226 20.59 -4.52 24.43
C ALA A 226 21.65 -4.79 25.51
N GLN A 227 21.79 -3.88 26.49
CA GLN A 227 22.74 -4.05 27.60
C GLN A 227 22.43 -5.26 28.48
N TRP A 228 21.14 -5.59 28.67
CA TRP A 228 20.75 -6.75 29.46
C TRP A 228 21.04 -8.07 28.73
N LEU A 229 20.77 -8.13 27.42
CA LEU A 229 21.10 -9.29 26.59
C LEU A 229 22.61 -9.51 26.49
N ASP A 230 23.38 -8.43 26.35
CA ASP A 230 24.86 -8.49 26.32
C ASP A 230 25.44 -9.14 27.60
N LYS A 231 24.92 -8.74 28.77
CA LYS A 231 25.26 -9.36 30.07
C LYS A 231 24.81 -10.81 30.20
N ALA A 232 23.84 -11.24 29.40
CA ALA A 232 23.29 -12.59 29.40
C ALA A 232 23.91 -13.48 28.32
N SER A 233 24.91 -13.00 27.58
CA SER A 233 25.52 -13.68 26.42
C SER A 233 25.88 -15.15 26.66
N ASP A 234 26.43 -15.49 27.83
CA ASP A 234 26.76 -16.87 28.24
C ASP A 234 25.55 -17.83 28.22
N TYR A 235 24.34 -17.32 28.36
CA TYR A 235 23.10 -18.10 28.33
C TYR A 235 22.39 -18.07 26.97
N LEU A 236 22.82 -17.19 26.06
CA LEU A 236 22.16 -16.94 24.79
C LEU A 236 22.78 -17.71 23.61
N GLU A 237 23.93 -18.36 23.81
CA GLU A 237 24.63 -19.13 22.76
C GLU A 237 23.75 -20.20 22.09
N ASP A 238 22.89 -20.85 22.88
CA ASP A 238 21.93 -21.86 22.45
C ASP A 238 20.50 -21.34 22.29
N CYS A 239 20.29 -20.02 22.27
CA CYS A 239 18.98 -19.38 22.28
C CYS A 239 18.59 -18.90 20.86
N PRO A 240 17.86 -19.70 20.06
CA PRO A 240 17.28 -19.23 18.81
C PRO A 240 16.22 -18.16 19.10
N ALA A 241 16.44 -16.97 18.57
CA ALA A 241 15.63 -15.79 18.78
C ALA A 241 14.94 -15.35 17.49
N LEU A 242 13.66 -14.99 17.62
CA LEU A 242 12.86 -14.36 16.57
C LEU A 242 12.49 -12.94 17.02
N ILE A 243 12.89 -11.96 16.23
CA ILE A 243 12.60 -10.55 16.43
C ILE A 243 11.55 -10.15 15.38
N ILE A 244 10.35 -9.82 15.84
CA ILE A 244 9.28 -9.28 15.02
C ILE A 244 9.30 -7.76 15.16
N ASP A 245 9.39 -7.07 14.03
CA ASP A 245 9.34 -5.62 13.98
C ASP A 245 8.00 -5.18 13.36
N ASP A 246 7.05 -4.80 14.22
CA ASP A 246 5.70 -4.40 13.78
C ASP A 246 5.68 -2.91 13.41
N GLU A 247 5.14 -2.55 12.24
CA GLU A 247 5.28 -1.23 11.62
C GLU A 247 6.76 -0.90 11.35
N ALA A 248 7.47 -1.81 10.67
CA ALA A 248 8.91 -1.71 10.37
C ALA A 248 9.31 -0.44 9.59
N ASP A 249 8.35 0.26 8.98
CA ASP A 249 8.51 1.55 8.33
C ASP A 249 8.62 2.73 9.32
N GLN A 250 8.18 2.57 10.58
CA GLN A 250 8.27 3.63 11.61
C GLN A 250 9.71 3.83 12.12
N ALA A 251 10.50 2.75 12.21
CA ALA A 251 11.86 2.80 12.77
C ALA A 251 12.81 3.65 11.91
N THR A 252 12.50 3.84 10.63
CA THR A 252 13.33 4.62 9.71
C THR A 252 13.35 6.12 10.07
N VAL A 253 12.32 6.64 10.78
CA VAL A 253 12.23 8.06 11.20
C VAL A 253 13.33 8.42 12.21
N ALA A 254 13.75 7.47 13.06
CA ALA A 254 14.70 7.67 14.15
C ALA A 254 16.06 6.96 13.90
N THR A 255 16.48 6.92 12.64
CA THR A 255 17.61 6.11 12.12
C THR A 255 18.96 6.33 12.80
N LYS A 256 19.19 7.45 13.49
CA LYS A 256 20.46 7.66 14.20
C LYS A 256 20.61 6.81 15.46
N SER A 257 19.51 6.41 16.10
CA SER A 257 19.55 5.74 17.40
C SER A 257 18.88 4.37 17.42
N ILE A 258 17.74 4.19 16.73
CA ILE A 258 16.95 2.96 16.84
C ILE A 258 17.54 1.78 16.06
N ASN A 259 17.79 1.91 14.76
CA ASN A 259 18.34 0.82 13.94
C ASN A 259 19.67 0.28 14.50
N PRO A 260 20.64 1.13 14.92
CA PRO A 260 21.86 0.64 15.56
C PRO A 260 21.60 -0.16 16.84
N LEU A 261 20.59 0.19 17.64
CA LEU A 261 20.23 -0.56 18.84
C LEU A 261 19.58 -1.91 18.51
N ILE A 262 18.75 -1.98 17.47
CA ILE A 262 18.19 -3.26 16.99
C ILE A 262 19.32 -4.16 16.50
N LEU A 263 20.28 -3.63 15.72
CA LEU A 263 21.46 -4.37 15.30
C LEU A 263 22.33 -4.80 16.47
N SER A 264 22.45 -3.99 17.52
CA SER A 264 23.13 -4.36 18.76
C SER A 264 22.44 -5.53 19.46
N ILE A 265 21.10 -5.53 19.54
CA ILE A 265 20.32 -6.66 20.08
C ILE A 265 20.57 -7.92 19.26
N MET A 266 20.52 -7.83 17.93
CA MET A 266 20.82 -8.97 17.04
C MET A 266 22.24 -9.49 17.23
N SER A 267 23.22 -8.60 17.43
CA SER A 267 24.63 -8.98 17.59
C SER A 267 24.89 -9.73 18.89
N SER A 268 24.10 -9.50 19.95
CA SER A 268 24.14 -10.28 21.19
C SER A 268 23.48 -11.66 21.09
N LEU A 269 22.88 -11.99 19.95
CA LEU A 269 22.11 -13.22 19.73
C LEU A 269 22.72 -14.02 18.55
N PRO A 270 23.54 -15.06 18.82
CA PRO A 270 24.22 -15.85 17.77
C PRO A 270 23.27 -16.52 16.77
N ARG A 271 22.01 -16.75 17.17
CA ARG A 271 20.95 -17.36 16.38
C ARG A 271 19.75 -16.41 16.34
N SER A 272 19.80 -15.39 15.48
CA SER A 272 18.76 -14.37 15.39
C SER A 272 18.11 -14.28 14.00
N ALA A 273 16.79 -14.23 13.98
CA ALA A 273 16.02 -13.89 12.80
C ALA A 273 15.23 -12.60 13.06
N TYR A 274 15.40 -11.60 12.21
CA TYR A 274 14.63 -10.36 12.20
C TYR A 274 13.63 -10.41 11.05
N VAL A 275 12.36 -10.17 11.35
CA VAL A 275 11.29 -10.09 10.35
C VAL A 275 10.51 -8.79 10.54
N GLY A 276 10.67 -7.88 9.59
CA GLY A 276 9.87 -6.65 9.54
C GLY A 276 8.47 -6.93 9.00
N TYR A 277 7.45 -6.40 9.66
CA TYR A 277 6.07 -6.39 9.19
C TYR A 277 5.64 -4.96 8.90
N THR A 278 5.15 -4.70 7.70
CA THR A 278 4.65 -3.37 7.32
C THR A 278 3.58 -3.45 6.25
N ALA A 279 2.75 -2.40 6.18
CA ALA A 279 1.89 -2.15 5.02
C ALA A 279 2.57 -1.29 3.94
N SER A 280 3.60 -0.53 4.31
CA SER A 280 4.26 0.46 3.47
C SER A 280 5.77 0.25 3.50
N PRO A 281 6.30 -0.71 2.73
CA PRO A 281 7.70 -1.12 2.81
C PRO A 281 8.66 -0.15 2.12
N PHE A 282 8.20 1.02 1.66
CA PHE A 282 9.00 1.99 0.93
C PHE A 282 10.28 2.34 1.68
N ALA A 283 10.18 2.66 2.97
CA ALA A 283 11.33 3.04 3.77
C ALA A 283 12.31 1.86 3.98
N ASN A 284 11.82 0.63 4.10
CA ASN A 284 12.65 -0.57 4.29
C ASN A 284 13.43 -0.94 3.02
N LEU A 285 12.81 -0.75 1.86
CA LEU A 285 13.39 -1.10 0.56
C LEU A 285 14.29 -0.01 -0.02
N LEU A 286 14.26 1.20 0.55
CA LEU A 286 15.16 2.31 0.22
C LEU A 286 16.45 2.34 1.06
N ILE A 287 16.61 1.42 2.01
CA ILE A 287 17.85 1.26 2.77
C ILE A 287 18.96 0.80 1.81
N ASP A 288 20.13 1.41 1.88
CA ASP A 288 21.30 0.97 1.09
C ASP A 288 21.67 -0.48 1.45
N PRO A 289 21.60 -1.44 0.52
CA PRO A 289 21.93 -2.84 0.79
C PRO A 289 23.39 -3.04 1.22
N SER A 290 24.29 -2.11 0.86
CA SER A 290 25.70 -2.14 1.25
C SER A 290 25.96 -1.60 2.66
N ALA A 291 25.01 -0.86 3.24
CA ALA A 291 25.10 -0.36 4.60
C ALA A 291 24.86 -1.49 5.63
N GLN A 292 25.51 -1.39 6.80
CA GLN A 292 25.18 -2.24 7.94
C GLN A 292 23.85 -1.80 8.58
N ASP A 293 22.74 -2.07 7.90
CA ASP A 293 21.39 -1.68 8.33
C ASP A 293 20.39 -2.86 8.15
N LEU A 294 19.11 -2.62 8.43
CA LEU A 294 18.03 -3.61 8.47
C LEU A 294 17.43 -3.93 7.08
N TYR A 295 18.20 -3.75 6.00
CA TYR A 295 17.75 -4.11 4.65
C TYR A 295 17.36 -5.61 4.58
N PRO A 296 16.20 -5.96 3.99
CA PRO A 296 15.67 -7.33 3.97
C PRO A 296 16.39 -8.19 2.92
N ARG A 297 17.66 -8.50 3.17
CA ARG A 297 18.54 -9.20 2.23
C ARG A 297 18.16 -10.67 1.99
N ASP A 298 17.50 -11.33 2.94
CA ASP A 298 17.29 -12.78 2.89
C ASP A 298 15.96 -13.14 2.21
N PHE A 299 14.87 -12.42 2.52
CA PHE A 299 13.60 -12.61 1.84
C PHE A 299 12.63 -11.41 1.95
N VAL A 300 11.69 -11.33 1.01
CA VAL A 300 10.50 -10.47 1.07
C VAL A 300 9.26 -11.32 0.76
N VAL A 301 8.26 -11.33 1.64
CA VAL A 301 7.00 -12.06 1.47
C VAL A 301 5.86 -11.07 1.25
N ASN A 302 5.08 -11.26 0.20
CA ASN A 302 3.89 -10.49 -0.12
C ASN A 302 2.64 -11.27 0.33
N LEU A 303 1.99 -10.84 1.40
CA LEU A 303 0.77 -11.48 1.88
C LEU A 303 -0.39 -11.21 0.91
N PRO A 304 -1.21 -12.22 0.57
CA PRO A 304 -2.36 -12.03 -0.30
C PRO A 304 -3.35 -11.03 0.29
N LYS A 305 -4.11 -10.39 -0.60
CA LYS A 305 -5.19 -9.51 -0.18
C LYS A 305 -6.32 -10.37 0.36
N PRO A 306 -6.75 -10.21 1.63
CA PRO A 306 -7.88 -10.96 2.14
C PRO A 306 -9.17 -10.60 1.38
N GLU A 307 -10.01 -11.58 1.13
CA GLU A 307 -11.31 -11.37 0.49
C GLU A 307 -12.20 -10.44 1.33
N GLY A 308 -12.87 -9.47 0.70
CA GLY A 308 -13.71 -8.48 1.39
C GLY A 308 -12.94 -7.39 2.16
N HIS A 309 -11.62 -7.33 2.03
CA HIS A 309 -10.81 -6.24 2.61
C HIS A 309 -10.93 -4.94 1.81
N PHE A 310 -11.28 -3.84 2.49
CA PHE A 310 -11.26 -2.50 1.91
C PHE A 310 -9.84 -1.94 1.91
N GLY A 311 -9.19 -2.00 0.74
CA GLY A 311 -7.90 -1.39 0.48
C GLY A 311 -8.00 -0.02 -0.21
N THR A 312 -6.85 0.58 -0.49
CA THR A 312 -6.68 1.82 -1.26
C THR A 312 -7.36 1.73 -2.63
N GLU A 313 -7.08 0.68 -3.39
CA GLU A 313 -7.67 0.44 -4.72
C GLU A 313 -9.20 0.32 -4.70
N VAL A 314 -9.77 -0.33 -3.68
CA VAL A 314 -11.23 -0.54 -3.57
C VAL A 314 -11.98 0.78 -3.36
N LEU A 315 -11.37 1.71 -2.63
CA LEU A 315 -12.00 2.96 -2.24
C LEU A 315 -11.72 4.12 -3.22
N PHE A 316 -10.51 4.16 -3.79
CA PHE A 316 -10.05 5.29 -4.60
C PHE A 316 -9.81 4.93 -6.07
N GLY A 317 -9.87 3.63 -6.40
CA GLY A 317 -9.39 3.10 -7.66
C GLY A 317 -7.88 3.23 -7.79
N ARG A 318 -7.38 2.90 -8.98
CA ARG A 318 -5.99 3.16 -9.36
C ARG A 318 -5.87 3.56 -10.82
N TYR A 319 -4.67 3.96 -11.21
CA TYR A 319 -4.31 4.11 -12.62
C TYR A 319 -3.88 2.75 -13.18
N ALA A 320 -4.11 2.56 -14.47
CA ALA A 320 -3.66 1.37 -15.17
C ALA A 320 -2.13 1.33 -15.19
N LEU A 321 -1.57 0.17 -14.84
CA LEU A 321 -0.14 -0.07 -14.92
C LEU A 321 0.23 -0.50 -16.35
N ASP A 322 1.52 -0.44 -16.67
CA ASP A 322 2.04 -0.92 -17.95
C ASP A 322 1.64 -2.40 -18.14
N GLY A 323 1.01 -2.74 -19.27
CA GLY A 323 0.49 -4.09 -19.56
C GLY A 323 -1.00 -4.31 -19.30
N GLU A 324 -1.69 -3.41 -18.61
CA GLU A 324 -3.13 -3.56 -18.31
C GLU A 324 -4.01 -2.79 -19.31
N ASP A 325 -5.21 -3.30 -19.58
CA ASP A 325 -6.23 -2.52 -20.28
C ASP A 325 -6.89 -1.57 -19.26
N PRO A 326 -6.86 -0.26 -19.49
CA PRO A 326 -7.50 0.71 -18.60
C PRO A 326 -9.01 0.54 -18.46
N ALA A 327 -9.66 -0.19 -19.38
CA ALA A 327 -11.07 -0.53 -19.28
C ALA A 327 -11.35 -1.61 -18.21
N ASP A 328 -10.34 -2.40 -17.86
CA ASP A 328 -10.40 -3.52 -16.91
C ASP A 328 -9.94 -3.12 -15.49
N VAL A 329 -9.41 -1.90 -15.33
CA VAL A 329 -8.93 -1.39 -14.04
C VAL A 329 -10.06 -0.74 -13.26
N ASP A 330 -10.23 -1.20 -12.02
CA ASP A 330 -11.27 -0.72 -11.12
C ASP A 330 -11.09 0.77 -10.77
N ASP A 331 -12.20 1.50 -10.80
CA ASP A 331 -12.30 2.90 -10.42
C ASP A 331 -12.54 3.09 -8.92
N GLY A 332 -12.72 1.99 -8.19
CA GLY A 332 -13.17 1.99 -6.81
C GLY A 332 -14.66 2.30 -6.72
N TYR A 333 -15.20 2.16 -5.51
CA TYR A 333 -16.60 2.49 -5.23
C TYR A 333 -16.81 4.00 -5.07
N ASP A 334 -18.02 4.49 -5.39
CA ASP A 334 -18.42 5.90 -5.22
C ASP A 334 -18.69 6.25 -3.72
N MET A 335 -17.64 6.12 -2.91
CA MET A 335 -17.65 6.35 -1.47
C MET A 335 -16.99 7.67 -1.05
N ILE A 336 -16.31 8.35 -1.97
CA ILE A 336 -15.57 9.59 -1.71
C ILE A 336 -16.45 10.80 -2.01
N ARG A 337 -16.49 11.77 -1.10
CA ARG A 337 -17.26 13.02 -1.21
C ARG A 337 -16.30 14.20 -1.15
N SER A 338 -16.38 15.06 -2.15
CA SER A 338 -15.53 16.24 -2.25
C SER A 338 -15.87 17.26 -1.16
N VAL A 339 -14.84 17.73 -0.46
CA VAL A 339 -14.89 18.90 0.41
C VAL A 339 -14.35 20.09 -0.39
N PRO A 340 -15.17 21.12 -0.67
CA PRO A 340 -14.75 22.31 -1.39
C PRO A 340 -13.60 23.03 -0.70
N ALA A 341 -12.74 23.69 -1.48
CA ALA A 341 -11.58 24.41 -0.96
C ALA A 341 -11.99 25.55 0.00
N GLU A 342 -13.16 26.16 -0.22
CA GLU A 342 -13.73 27.19 0.65
C GLU A 342 -14.18 26.68 2.02
N ASP A 343 -14.45 25.38 2.15
CA ASP A 343 -14.87 24.77 3.42
C ASP A 343 -13.66 24.42 4.31
N VAL A 344 -12.46 24.29 3.73
CA VAL A 344 -11.25 23.87 4.47
C VAL A 344 -10.87 24.88 5.58
N PRO A 345 -10.81 26.20 5.34
CA PRO A 345 -10.53 27.19 6.38
C PRO A 345 -11.57 27.22 7.51
N CYS A 346 -12.79 26.75 7.25
CA CYS A 346 -13.86 26.69 8.26
C CYS A 346 -13.64 25.60 9.32
N VAL A 347 -12.85 24.57 9.00
CA VAL A 347 -12.66 23.39 9.85
C VAL A 347 -11.20 23.18 10.27
N ARG A 348 -10.29 23.99 9.74
CA ARG A 348 -8.86 23.97 10.03
C ARG A 348 -8.29 25.39 10.01
N PRO A 349 -7.46 25.79 11.00
CA PRO A 349 -6.79 27.08 10.96
C PRO A 349 -5.80 27.14 9.80
N GLU A 350 -5.74 28.27 9.10
CA GLU A 350 -4.86 28.39 7.95
C GLU A 350 -3.39 28.57 8.38
N THR A 351 -3.12 29.33 9.44
CA THR A 351 -1.77 29.53 9.99
C THR A 351 -1.66 29.04 11.43
N LYS A 352 -0.43 28.88 11.91
CA LYS A 352 -0.15 28.68 13.35
C LYS A 352 -0.66 29.83 14.22
N ALA A 353 -0.73 31.04 13.69
CA ALA A 353 -1.27 32.20 14.42
C ALA A 353 -2.79 32.13 14.56
N ASP A 354 -3.49 31.51 13.60
CA ASP A 354 -4.94 31.37 13.60
C ASP A 354 -5.44 30.24 14.50
N VAL A 355 -4.52 29.48 15.11
CA VAL A 355 -4.85 28.41 16.07
C VAL A 355 -5.48 28.98 17.34
N GLU A 356 -4.99 30.12 17.81
CA GLU A 356 -5.47 30.75 19.03
C GLU A 356 -6.86 31.37 18.78
N GLY A 357 -7.88 30.89 19.50
CA GLY A 357 -9.25 31.36 19.33
C GLY A 357 -9.99 30.79 18.12
N PHE A 358 -9.45 29.78 17.45
CA PHE A 358 -10.13 29.09 16.35
C PHE A 358 -11.46 28.47 16.84
N GLU A 359 -12.56 28.77 16.12
CA GLU A 359 -13.84 28.11 16.28
C GLU A 359 -14.30 27.53 14.93
N PRO A 360 -14.61 26.22 14.86
CA PRO A 360 -14.97 25.60 13.61
C PRO A 360 -16.38 26.00 13.20
N VAL A 361 -16.54 26.34 11.92
CA VAL A 361 -17.85 26.56 11.32
C VAL A 361 -18.32 25.22 10.75
N LEU A 362 -19.49 24.76 11.20
CA LEU A 362 -20.12 23.56 10.66
C LEU A 362 -20.70 23.88 9.28
N THR A 363 -19.88 23.69 8.24
CA THR A 363 -20.27 23.86 6.84
C THR A 363 -21.35 22.85 6.44
N ASP A 364 -22.00 23.08 5.30
CA ASP A 364 -23.02 22.15 4.80
C ASP A 364 -22.44 20.75 4.51
N THR A 365 -21.18 20.67 4.09
CA THR A 365 -20.48 19.39 3.86
C THR A 365 -20.24 18.63 5.16
N LEU A 366 -19.73 19.29 6.20
CA LEU A 366 -19.52 18.67 7.51
C LEU A 366 -20.86 18.29 8.15
N MET A 367 -21.89 19.14 8.06
CA MET A 367 -23.24 18.81 8.54
C MET A 367 -23.83 17.60 7.81
N ARG A 368 -23.66 17.50 6.48
CA ARG A 368 -24.13 16.35 5.69
C ARG A 368 -23.38 15.07 6.08
N ALA A 369 -22.08 15.13 6.32
CA ALA A 369 -21.30 13.98 6.78
C ALA A 369 -21.78 13.47 8.15
N ILE A 370 -22.04 14.38 9.10
CA ILE A 370 -22.54 14.04 10.44
C ILE A 370 -23.97 13.48 10.37
N ASP A 371 -24.85 14.12 9.60
CA ASP A 371 -26.22 13.65 9.40
C ASP A 371 -26.22 12.24 8.78
N TYR A 372 -25.34 11.99 7.81
CA TYR A 372 -25.17 10.66 7.21
C TYR A 372 -24.63 9.63 8.21
N PHE A 373 -23.67 9.99 9.08
CA PHE A 373 -23.17 9.09 10.12
C PHE A 373 -24.27 8.57 11.06
N TRP A 374 -25.18 9.45 11.49
CA TRP A 374 -26.30 9.03 12.33
C TRP A 374 -27.26 8.10 11.58
N MET A 375 -27.55 8.38 10.31
CA MET A 375 -28.38 7.50 9.48
C MET A 375 -27.72 6.14 9.23
N VAL A 376 -26.41 6.10 8.97
CA VAL A 376 -25.64 4.85 8.84
C VAL A 376 -25.70 4.04 10.12
N THR A 377 -25.52 4.68 11.27
CA THR A 377 -25.60 4.00 12.57
C THR A 377 -27.00 3.41 12.80
N ALA A 378 -28.06 4.16 12.47
CA ALA A 378 -29.43 3.68 12.54
C ALA A 378 -29.67 2.49 11.59
N ALA A 379 -29.19 2.57 10.34
CA ALA A 379 -29.31 1.48 9.38
C ALA A 379 -28.59 0.21 9.84
N ARG A 380 -27.42 0.34 10.48
CA ARG A 380 -26.70 -0.78 11.09
C ARG A 380 -27.48 -1.42 12.25
N ARG A 381 -28.16 -0.63 13.08
CA ARG A 381 -29.06 -1.16 14.12
C ARG A 381 -30.23 -1.94 13.52
N VAL A 382 -30.83 -1.42 12.45
CA VAL A 382 -31.91 -2.13 11.72
C VAL A 382 -31.42 -3.49 11.19
N ARG A 383 -30.21 -3.55 10.62
CA ARG A 383 -29.63 -4.83 10.14
C ARG A 383 -29.36 -5.81 11.28
N GLY A 384 -28.94 -5.31 12.46
CA GLY A 384 -28.70 -6.13 13.64
C GLY A 384 -27.53 -7.11 13.52
N THR A 385 -26.68 -6.94 12.51
CA THR A 385 -25.54 -7.81 12.18
C THR A 385 -24.23 -7.04 12.18
N GLY A 386 -23.12 -7.72 12.47
CA GLY A 386 -21.77 -7.15 12.36
C GLY A 386 -21.28 -6.45 13.65
N ASN A 387 -20.33 -5.54 13.49
CA ASN A 387 -19.67 -4.85 14.60
C ASN A 387 -20.68 -3.97 15.38
N PRO A 388 -20.81 -4.11 16.71
CA PRO A 388 -21.77 -3.34 17.51
C PRO A 388 -21.35 -1.88 17.73
N HIS A 389 -20.08 -1.55 17.53
CA HIS A 389 -19.56 -0.18 17.63
C HIS A 389 -19.85 0.58 16.32
N SER A 390 -20.10 1.88 16.41
CA SER A 390 -20.26 2.78 15.28
C SER A 390 -19.51 4.08 15.54
N THR A 391 -18.48 4.33 14.74
CA THR A 391 -17.62 5.50 14.92
C THR A 391 -17.55 6.36 13.67
N MET A 392 -17.41 7.67 13.90
CA MET A 392 -17.06 8.67 12.90
C MET A 392 -15.72 9.29 13.27
N LEU A 393 -14.85 9.50 12.29
CA LEU A 393 -13.58 10.21 12.46
C LEU A 393 -13.67 11.60 11.84
N ILE A 394 -13.38 12.65 12.62
CA ILE A 394 -13.14 14.00 12.12
C ILE A 394 -11.66 14.31 12.34
N HIS A 395 -10.91 14.40 11.24
CA HIS A 395 -9.48 14.66 11.27
C HIS A 395 -9.13 15.90 10.44
N THR A 396 -8.92 17.02 11.11
CA THR A 396 -8.74 18.33 10.46
C THR A 396 -7.38 18.98 10.75
N SER A 397 -6.81 18.82 11.95
CA SER A 397 -5.52 19.40 12.35
C SER A 397 -4.75 18.46 13.29
N VAL A 398 -3.46 18.73 13.57
CA VAL A 398 -2.71 18.07 14.65
C VAL A 398 -2.91 18.74 16.02
N ASN A 399 -3.40 19.98 16.06
CA ASN A 399 -3.42 20.78 17.28
C ASN A 399 -4.57 20.42 18.22
N THR A 400 -4.26 20.17 19.49
CA THR A 400 -5.24 19.78 20.51
C THR A 400 -6.25 20.88 20.83
N SER A 401 -5.87 22.16 20.77
CA SER A 401 -6.81 23.28 20.97
C SER A 401 -7.87 23.33 19.86
N VAL A 402 -7.44 23.07 18.63
CA VAL A 402 -8.33 22.97 17.46
C VAL A 402 -9.27 21.79 17.65
N HIS A 403 -8.80 20.61 18.07
CA HIS A 403 -9.72 19.48 18.33
C HIS A 403 -10.79 19.85 19.36
N ASN A 404 -10.36 20.39 20.50
CA ASN A 404 -11.26 20.72 21.61
C ASN A 404 -12.34 21.74 21.21
N SER A 405 -12.05 22.62 20.25
CA SER A 405 -13.02 23.61 19.73
C SER A 405 -14.23 22.97 19.02
N PHE A 406 -14.12 21.73 18.51
CA PHE A 406 -15.23 21.04 17.84
C PHE A 406 -16.31 20.52 18.80
N LYS A 407 -15.98 20.28 20.07
CA LYS A 407 -16.88 19.58 21.00
C LYS A 407 -18.24 20.28 21.13
N ARG A 408 -18.24 21.57 21.46
CA ARG A 408 -19.46 22.36 21.69
C ARG A 408 -20.33 22.51 20.43
N PRO A 409 -19.79 22.88 19.25
CA PRO A 409 -20.55 22.90 18.00
C PRO A 409 -21.22 21.56 17.65
N LEU A 410 -20.50 20.44 17.80
CA LEU A 410 -21.02 19.10 17.50
C LEU A 410 -22.13 18.68 18.46
N GLU A 411 -21.96 18.91 19.76
CA GLU A 411 -23.00 18.64 20.77
C GLU A 411 -24.25 19.48 20.53
N HIS A 412 -24.08 20.76 20.15
CA HIS A 412 -25.18 21.64 19.79
C HIS A 412 -25.95 21.13 18.57
N LEU A 413 -25.23 20.70 17.51
CA LEU A 413 -25.85 20.12 16.32
C LEU A 413 -26.65 18.86 16.65
N ARG A 414 -26.07 17.92 17.43
CA ARG A 414 -26.74 16.70 17.90
C ARG A 414 -28.04 17.03 18.64
N GLY A 415 -27.98 17.96 19.61
CA GLY A 415 -29.14 18.38 20.38
C GLY A 415 -30.21 19.09 19.54
N LYS A 416 -29.81 19.89 18.56
CA LYS A 416 -30.73 20.53 17.60
C LYS A 416 -31.43 19.48 16.74
N ARG A 417 -30.69 18.49 16.25
CA ARG A 417 -31.22 17.41 15.39
C ARG A 417 -32.23 16.55 16.12
N ALA A 418 -31.92 16.13 17.34
CA ALA A 418 -32.83 15.35 18.18
C ALA A 418 -34.20 16.04 18.38
N LYS A 419 -34.21 17.39 18.50
CA LYS A 419 -35.45 18.17 18.64
C LYS A 419 -36.20 18.41 17.33
N SER A 420 -35.52 18.27 16.19
CA SER A 420 -36.07 18.56 14.86
C SER A 420 -36.46 17.31 14.05
N LEU A 421 -36.40 16.10 14.63
CA LEU A 421 -36.79 14.87 13.93
C LEU A 421 -38.30 14.78 13.61
N THR A 422 -39.11 15.73 14.09
CA THR A 422 -40.53 15.88 13.71
C THR A 422 -40.76 16.95 12.65
N ASP A 423 -39.72 17.71 12.28
CA ASP A 423 -39.80 18.74 11.25
C ASP A 423 -39.74 18.11 9.84
N VAL A 424 -40.79 18.32 9.07
CA VAL A 424 -40.95 17.80 7.70
C VAL A 424 -39.81 18.23 6.78
N ALA A 425 -39.30 19.46 6.92
CA ALA A 425 -38.21 19.96 6.08
C ALA A 425 -36.89 19.23 6.38
N VAL A 426 -36.62 18.99 7.67
CA VAL A 426 -35.43 18.24 8.11
C VAL A 426 -35.51 16.79 7.65
N LEU A 427 -36.67 16.14 7.83
CA LEU A 427 -36.89 14.76 7.40
C LEU A 427 -36.74 14.59 5.88
N ASN A 428 -37.29 15.51 5.08
CA ASN A 428 -37.15 15.46 3.63
C ASN A 428 -35.69 15.60 3.19
N ARG A 429 -34.91 16.46 3.85
CA ARG A 429 -33.49 16.59 3.56
C ARG A 429 -32.71 15.34 3.92
N LEU A 430 -32.95 14.76 5.11
CA LEU A 430 -32.31 13.51 5.53
C LEU A 430 -32.66 12.35 4.57
N ARG A 431 -33.94 12.23 4.16
CA ARG A 431 -34.39 11.25 3.19
C ARG A 431 -33.66 11.41 1.85
N THR A 432 -33.59 12.64 1.34
CA THR A 432 -32.88 12.94 0.08
C THR A 432 -31.42 12.51 0.17
N VAL A 433 -30.71 12.87 1.25
CA VAL A 433 -29.32 12.44 1.46
C VAL A 433 -29.22 10.92 1.49
N TRP A 434 -30.07 10.23 2.25
CA TRP A 434 -30.03 8.77 2.35
C TRP A 434 -30.25 8.08 1.00
N GLU A 435 -31.30 8.46 0.27
CA GLU A 435 -31.66 7.89 -1.02
C GLU A 435 -30.60 8.16 -2.09
N GLU A 436 -30.05 9.39 -2.14
CA GLU A 436 -28.95 9.72 -3.05
C GLU A 436 -27.70 8.87 -2.79
N GLU A 437 -27.32 8.73 -1.52
CA GLU A 437 -26.08 8.05 -1.13
C GLU A 437 -26.18 6.53 -1.30
N THR A 438 -27.33 5.93 -1.00
CA THR A 438 -27.57 4.49 -1.17
C THR A 438 -27.81 4.10 -2.63
N ALA A 439 -28.30 5.03 -3.48
CA ALA A 439 -28.39 4.80 -4.92
C ALA A 439 -27.02 4.81 -5.63
N ARG A 440 -26.02 5.53 -5.07
CA ARG A 440 -24.65 5.57 -5.59
C ARG A 440 -23.84 4.33 -5.26
N VAL A 441 -24.08 3.75 -4.08
CA VAL A 441 -23.45 2.51 -3.62
C VAL A 441 -24.55 1.57 -3.08
N PRO A 442 -25.14 0.76 -3.96
CA PRO A 442 -26.19 -0.20 -3.60
C PRO A 442 -25.71 -1.23 -2.58
N ALA A 443 -26.57 -1.64 -1.66
CA ALA A 443 -26.25 -2.65 -0.65
C ALA A 443 -26.04 -4.04 -1.28
N GLU A 444 -26.76 -4.31 -2.37
CA GLU A 444 -26.74 -5.56 -3.10
C GLU A 444 -25.37 -5.86 -3.71
N ASP A 445 -24.61 -4.84 -4.09
CA ASP A 445 -23.24 -4.97 -4.61
C ASP A 445 -22.27 -5.59 -3.59
N PHE A 446 -22.65 -5.58 -2.31
CA PHE A 446 -21.89 -6.13 -1.19
C PHE A 446 -22.57 -7.34 -0.54
N GLY A 447 -23.68 -7.84 -1.11
CA GLY A 447 -24.48 -8.91 -0.50
C GLY A 447 -25.22 -8.48 0.77
N GLU A 448 -25.38 -7.18 1.00
CA GLU A 448 -26.04 -6.62 2.17
C GLU A 448 -27.53 -6.32 1.89
N THR A 449 -28.33 -6.21 2.94
CA THR A 449 -29.77 -5.90 2.79
C THR A 449 -30.00 -4.38 2.73
N PRO A 450 -30.72 -3.87 1.71
CA PRO A 450 -31.09 -2.46 1.64
C PRO A 450 -31.98 -2.04 2.82
N VAL A 451 -31.72 -0.85 3.38
CA VAL A 451 -32.51 -0.30 4.50
C VAL A 451 -33.30 0.91 4.02
N SER A 452 -34.61 0.88 4.24
CA SER A 452 -35.48 2.02 3.90
C SER A 452 -35.29 3.18 4.88
N PHE A 453 -35.52 4.41 4.42
CA PHE A 453 -35.45 5.58 5.28
C PHE A 453 -36.46 5.51 6.45
N ASP A 454 -37.63 4.93 6.23
CA ASP A 454 -38.65 4.82 7.28
C ASP A 454 -38.24 3.82 8.37
N SER A 455 -37.50 2.77 8.00
CA SER A 455 -36.95 1.81 8.97
C SER A 455 -35.86 2.43 9.85
N LEU A 456 -34.92 3.19 9.26
CA LEU A 456 -33.86 3.83 10.04
C LEU A 456 -34.39 5.00 10.88
N LEU A 457 -35.48 5.66 10.46
CA LEU A 457 -36.07 6.77 11.20
C LEU A 457 -36.56 6.35 12.58
N ALA A 458 -37.00 5.10 12.74
CA ALA A 458 -37.40 4.54 14.03
C ALA A 458 -36.24 4.44 15.03
N GLU A 459 -35.02 4.16 14.54
CA GLU A 459 -33.80 4.01 15.36
C GLU A 459 -33.06 5.32 15.60
N LEU A 460 -33.27 6.33 14.73
CA LEU A 460 -32.51 7.58 14.72
C LEU A 460 -32.56 8.38 16.05
N PRO A 461 -33.70 8.46 16.78
CA PRO A 461 -33.73 9.12 18.09
C PRO A 461 -32.77 8.50 19.10
N ASP A 462 -32.75 7.17 19.21
CA ASP A 462 -31.89 6.45 20.15
C ASP A 462 -30.42 6.53 19.74
N VAL A 463 -30.13 6.61 18.43
CA VAL A 463 -28.78 6.86 17.92
C VAL A 463 -28.28 8.23 18.36
N LEU A 464 -29.10 9.27 18.21
CA LEU A 464 -28.74 10.63 18.62
C LEU A 464 -28.52 10.75 20.13
N ASP A 465 -29.32 10.07 20.94
CA ASP A 465 -29.18 10.07 22.41
C ASP A 465 -27.90 9.36 22.86
N SER A 466 -27.61 8.19 22.28
CA SER A 466 -26.42 7.40 22.61
C SER A 466 -25.10 7.92 22.03
N CYS A 467 -25.14 8.73 20.96
CA CYS A 467 -23.95 9.22 20.27
C CYS A 467 -23.13 10.17 21.14
N ARG A 468 -21.88 9.81 21.46
CA ARG A 468 -20.93 10.64 22.22
C ARG A 468 -20.00 11.42 21.30
N VAL A 469 -19.51 12.58 21.74
CA VAL A 469 -18.50 13.37 21.04
C VAL A 469 -17.21 13.32 21.87
N ILE A 470 -16.20 12.63 21.36
CA ILE A 470 -14.97 12.30 22.10
C ILE A 470 -13.78 13.04 21.47
N MET A 471 -13.04 13.77 22.31
CA MET A 471 -11.80 14.44 21.91
C MET A 471 -10.64 13.51 22.23
N ASP A 472 -10.15 12.76 21.25
CA ASP A 472 -9.06 11.80 21.45
C ASP A 472 -7.73 12.44 21.02
N ASN A 473 -7.12 13.15 21.97
CA ASN A 473 -5.84 13.85 21.81
C ASN A 473 -4.87 13.52 22.95
N SER A 474 -3.59 13.88 22.80
CA SER A 474 -2.52 13.55 23.77
C SER A 474 -2.78 14.06 25.19
N SER A 475 -3.57 15.13 25.33
CA SER A 475 -3.92 15.76 26.62
C SER A 475 -5.25 15.27 27.23
N SER A 476 -6.03 14.45 26.52
CA SER A 476 -7.37 14.04 26.96
C SER A 476 -7.34 12.75 27.79
N GLU A 477 -8.06 12.76 28.92
CA GLU A 477 -8.38 11.55 29.69
C GLU A 477 -9.57 10.76 29.10
N ASP A 478 -10.37 11.40 28.23
CA ASP A 478 -11.55 10.79 27.60
C ASP A 478 -11.12 10.07 26.31
N ARG A 479 -11.07 8.73 26.36
CA ARG A 479 -10.63 7.86 25.26
C ARG A 479 -11.74 6.92 24.82
N LEU A 480 -11.68 6.50 23.57
CA LEU A 480 -12.53 5.43 23.07
C LEU A 480 -12.24 4.13 23.82
N ASP A 481 -13.28 3.63 24.48
CA ASP A 481 -13.25 2.37 25.22
C ASP A 481 -14.31 1.42 24.65
N TYR A 482 -13.83 0.33 24.06
CA TYR A 482 -14.66 -0.71 23.45
C TYR A 482 -14.90 -1.91 24.37
N GLU A 483 -14.28 -1.95 25.56
CA GLU A 483 -14.38 -3.08 26.49
C GLU A 483 -15.71 -3.09 27.24
N ASN A 484 -16.35 -1.92 27.40
CA ASN A 484 -17.55 -1.72 28.21
C ASN A 484 -18.86 -1.61 27.40
N GLY A 485 -18.97 -2.35 26.29
CA GLY A 485 -20.19 -2.47 25.49
C GLY A 485 -20.20 -1.66 24.19
N PRO A 486 -21.33 -1.62 23.46
CA PRO A 486 -21.44 -0.93 22.17
C PRO A 486 -21.17 0.57 22.28
N VAL A 487 -20.36 1.10 21.35
CA VAL A 487 -19.94 2.51 21.35
C VAL A 487 -20.52 3.20 20.12
N VAL A 488 -21.24 4.31 20.30
CA VAL A 488 -21.59 5.23 19.21
C VAL A 488 -20.88 6.54 19.46
N ALA A 489 -19.91 6.90 18.62
CA ALA A 489 -19.07 8.07 18.88
C ALA A 489 -18.62 8.82 17.62
N ILE A 490 -18.59 10.15 17.72
CA ILE A 490 -17.83 11.03 16.82
C ILE A 490 -16.51 11.34 17.52
N ALA A 491 -15.42 10.80 16.97
CA ALA A 491 -14.07 11.02 17.45
C ALA A 491 -13.43 12.18 16.68
N VAL A 492 -12.97 13.20 17.40
CA VAL A 492 -12.20 14.32 16.84
C VAL A 492 -10.80 14.26 17.40
N GLY A 493 -9.78 14.26 16.54
CA GLY A 493 -8.40 14.20 17.00
C GLY A 493 -7.36 14.26 15.88
N GLY A 494 -6.10 14.18 16.30
CA GLY A 494 -4.93 14.34 15.44
C GLY A 494 -4.04 13.10 15.48
N ASN A 495 -2.79 13.25 15.93
CA ASN A 495 -1.79 12.21 15.78
C ASN A 495 -2.08 10.92 16.57
N THR A 496 -2.76 11.01 17.71
CA THR A 496 -3.21 9.86 18.53
C THR A 496 -4.20 8.96 17.80
N LEU A 497 -5.08 9.53 16.97
CA LEU A 497 -5.99 8.77 16.09
C LEU A 497 -5.29 8.30 14.80
N SER A 498 -4.22 8.99 14.40
CA SER A 498 -3.44 8.69 13.19
C SER A 498 -2.47 7.51 13.32
N ARG A 499 -1.99 7.16 14.52
CA ARG A 499 -1.06 6.03 14.77
C ARG A 499 -1.40 5.27 16.04
N GLY A 500 -1.72 3.98 15.92
CA GLY A 500 -1.74 3.03 17.04
C GLY A 500 -3.07 2.85 17.81
N LEU A 501 -4.18 3.42 17.35
CA LEU A 501 -5.53 3.14 17.85
C LEU A 501 -6.41 2.54 16.75
N THR A 502 -7.13 1.46 17.07
CA THR A 502 -8.11 0.85 16.16
C THR A 502 -9.46 1.51 16.37
N LEU A 503 -10.04 2.13 15.33
CA LEU A 503 -11.39 2.69 15.37
C LEU A 503 -12.40 1.62 14.97
N GLU A 504 -12.92 0.90 15.97
CA GLU A 504 -13.93 -0.13 15.74
C GLU A 504 -15.21 0.49 15.17
N GLY A 505 -15.75 -0.17 14.14
CA GLY A 505 -17.00 0.25 13.52
C GLY A 505 -16.97 1.57 12.75
N LEU A 506 -15.80 2.00 12.26
CA LEU A 506 -15.65 3.25 11.51
C LEU A 506 -16.47 3.24 10.22
N SER A 507 -17.41 4.19 10.13
CA SER A 507 -18.38 4.28 9.03
C SER A 507 -18.34 5.61 8.28
N VAL A 508 -18.00 6.72 8.95
CA VAL A 508 -17.87 8.02 8.29
C VAL A 508 -16.53 8.64 8.64
N SER A 509 -15.82 9.16 7.65
CA SER A 509 -14.57 9.90 7.86
C SER A 509 -14.67 11.27 7.21
N TYR A 510 -14.35 12.34 7.95
CA TYR A 510 -14.18 13.68 7.45
C TYR A 510 -12.70 14.07 7.59
N PHE A 511 -12.00 14.15 6.47
CA PHE A 511 -10.55 14.15 6.40
C PHE A 511 -10.04 15.23 5.46
N VAL A 512 -9.52 16.33 6.03
CA VAL A 512 -9.00 17.49 5.25
C VAL A 512 -7.56 17.84 5.62
N ARG A 513 -6.88 16.94 6.33
CA ARG A 513 -5.47 17.13 6.70
C ARG A 513 -4.58 16.77 5.51
N ALA A 514 -3.86 17.76 4.99
CA ALA A 514 -2.83 17.53 3.97
C ALA A 514 -1.53 17.01 4.61
N VAL A 515 -0.99 15.90 4.08
CA VAL A 515 0.30 15.32 4.47
C VAL A 515 1.12 15.00 3.24
N SER A 516 2.42 15.28 3.30
CA SER A 516 3.34 15.20 2.14
C SER A 516 4.11 13.88 2.01
N ALA A 517 3.81 12.84 2.80
CA ALA A 517 4.53 11.57 2.78
C ALA A 517 3.57 10.39 2.58
N TYR A 518 3.91 9.47 1.65
CA TYR A 518 3.11 8.28 1.34
C TYR A 518 2.84 7.41 2.58
N ASP A 519 3.90 7.05 3.32
CA ASP A 519 3.79 6.24 4.55
C ASP A 519 2.75 6.83 5.52
N THR A 520 2.82 8.14 5.74
CA THR A 520 1.95 8.81 6.69
C THR A 520 0.51 8.87 6.17
N LEU A 521 0.29 9.10 4.86
CA LEU A 521 -1.05 9.05 4.27
C LEU A 521 -1.70 7.66 4.40
N LEU A 522 -0.97 6.58 4.09
CA LEU A 522 -1.48 5.20 4.26
C LEU A 522 -1.79 4.89 5.72
N GLN A 523 -0.91 5.27 6.65
CA GLN A 523 -1.11 5.03 8.08
C GLN A 523 -2.30 5.80 8.65
N MET A 524 -2.62 6.96 8.08
CA MET A 524 -3.74 7.80 8.49
C MET A 524 -5.10 7.30 7.99
N GLY A 525 -5.14 6.53 6.90
CA GLY A 525 -6.36 5.95 6.36
C GLY A 525 -6.95 4.89 7.29
N ARG A 526 -7.76 5.30 8.28
CA ARG A 526 -8.45 4.37 9.19
C ARG A 526 -9.65 3.68 8.57
N TRP A 527 -10.07 4.14 7.40
CA TRP A 527 -11.19 3.58 6.64
C TRP A 527 -10.84 2.31 5.87
N PHE A 528 -9.59 1.84 5.92
CA PHE A 528 -9.22 0.52 5.39
C PHE A 528 -9.72 -0.61 6.31
N GLY A 529 -9.61 -1.86 5.87
CA GLY A 529 -9.97 -3.04 6.65
C GLY A 529 -11.35 -3.64 6.34
N PHE A 530 -11.81 -4.58 7.16
CA PHE A 530 -13.07 -5.30 6.92
C PHE A 530 -14.29 -4.50 7.39
N ARG A 531 -15.44 -4.69 6.72
CA ARG A 531 -16.71 -3.99 6.98
C ARG A 531 -17.91 -4.93 7.02
N HIS A 532 -17.80 -6.00 7.80
CA HIS A 532 -18.83 -7.06 7.89
C HIS A 532 -20.19 -6.49 8.34
N GLY A 533 -21.23 -6.67 7.51
CA GLY A 533 -22.60 -6.25 7.79
C GLY A 533 -22.93 -4.81 7.37
N TYR A 534 -21.94 -4.06 6.86
CA TYR A 534 -22.12 -2.65 6.51
C TYR A 534 -21.17 -2.15 5.41
N ALA A 535 -20.66 -3.03 4.54
CA ALA A 535 -19.65 -2.70 3.54
C ALA A 535 -20.07 -1.61 2.53
N ASP A 536 -21.37 -1.45 2.31
CA ASP A 536 -21.99 -0.46 1.42
C ASP A 536 -22.09 0.97 2.02
N LEU A 537 -22.07 1.08 3.35
CA LEU A 537 -22.36 2.31 4.08
C LEU A 537 -21.18 3.28 4.29
N PRO A 538 -19.90 2.86 4.27
CA PRO A 538 -18.78 3.76 4.49
C PRO A 538 -18.73 4.93 3.52
N ARG A 539 -18.50 6.13 4.04
CA ARG A 539 -18.28 7.34 3.22
C ARG A 539 -17.13 8.18 3.77
N ILE A 540 -16.35 8.76 2.87
CA ILE A 540 -15.19 9.57 3.20
C ILE A 540 -15.33 10.94 2.55
N TRP A 541 -15.42 11.99 3.37
CA TRP A 541 -15.36 13.38 2.95
C TRP A 541 -13.92 13.86 2.99
N MET A 542 -13.38 14.28 1.85
CA MET A 542 -12.03 14.83 1.75
C MET A 542 -11.90 15.78 0.57
N THR A 543 -10.81 16.53 0.49
CA THR A 543 -10.53 17.37 -0.68
C THR A 543 -10.21 16.50 -1.90
N ASP A 544 -10.49 17.01 -3.11
CA ASP A 544 -10.19 16.29 -4.37
C ASP A 544 -8.69 15.97 -4.50
N GLU A 545 -7.84 16.87 -3.99
CA GLU A 545 -6.39 16.68 -3.94
C GLU A 545 -6.01 15.45 -3.10
N LEU A 546 -6.60 15.29 -1.91
CA LEU A 546 -6.35 14.13 -1.06
C LEU A 546 -6.83 12.83 -1.71
N ALA A 547 -7.99 12.86 -2.38
CA ALA A 547 -8.52 11.71 -3.11
C ALA A 547 -7.59 11.29 -4.25
N GLU A 548 -7.07 12.26 -5.01
CA GLU A 548 -6.09 12.04 -6.09
C GLU A 548 -4.79 11.44 -5.53
N TRP A 549 -4.33 11.91 -4.38
CA TRP A 549 -3.16 11.37 -3.69
C TRP A 549 -3.36 9.92 -3.25
N PHE A 550 -4.51 9.56 -2.69
CA PHE A 550 -4.82 8.17 -2.34
C PHE A 550 -4.91 7.25 -3.57
N ARG A 551 -5.46 7.74 -4.68
CA ARG A 551 -5.50 7.00 -5.96
C ARG A 551 -4.11 6.78 -6.54
N HIS A 552 -3.27 7.80 -6.51
CA HIS A 552 -1.87 7.66 -6.90
C HIS A 552 -1.16 6.62 -6.04
N LEU A 553 -1.38 6.67 -4.72
CA LEU A 553 -0.80 5.75 -3.76
C LEU A 553 -1.27 4.30 -3.95
N ALA A 554 -2.55 4.09 -4.29
CA ALA A 554 -3.06 2.78 -4.70
C ALA A 554 -2.29 2.24 -5.91
N THR A 555 -2.00 3.10 -6.88
CA THR A 555 -1.24 2.73 -8.08
C THR A 555 0.20 2.33 -7.73
N VAL A 556 0.87 3.11 -6.87
CA VAL A 556 2.23 2.80 -6.41
C VAL A 556 2.26 1.49 -5.62
N GLU A 557 1.27 1.25 -4.76
CA GLU A 557 1.16 0.00 -3.98
C GLU A 557 1.02 -1.21 -4.91
N THR A 558 0.12 -1.16 -5.91
CA THR A 558 -0.05 -2.25 -6.88
C THR A 558 1.19 -2.45 -7.75
N GLU A 559 1.83 -1.37 -8.22
CA GLU A 559 3.07 -1.42 -9.00
C GLU A 559 4.18 -2.13 -8.20
N MET A 560 4.34 -1.76 -6.93
CA MET A 560 5.34 -2.33 -6.05
C MET A 560 5.11 -3.82 -5.77
N ARG A 561 3.85 -4.22 -5.55
CA ARG A 561 3.49 -5.63 -5.35
C ARG A 561 3.72 -6.45 -6.62
N ARG A 562 3.31 -5.92 -7.77
CA ARG A 562 3.56 -6.56 -9.07
C ARG A 562 5.04 -6.72 -9.36
N ASP A 563 5.85 -5.72 -9.04
CA ASP A 563 7.31 -5.81 -9.12
C ASP A 563 7.79 -6.99 -8.26
N ILE A 564 7.44 -7.04 -6.96
CA ILE A 564 7.80 -8.17 -6.09
C ILE A 564 7.40 -9.52 -6.70
N ASP A 565 6.20 -9.62 -7.28
CA ASP A 565 5.68 -10.87 -7.84
C ASP A 565 6.41 -11.27 -9.14
N ILE A 566 6.75 -10.33 -10.02
CA ILE A 566 7.51 -10.61 -11.27
C ILE A 566 8.88 -11.21 -10.96
N TYR A 567 9.61 -10.66 -9.98
CA TYR A 567 10.98 -11.11 -9.67
C TYR A 567 11.05 -12.53 -9.08
N MET A 568 9.93 -13.11 -8.65
CA MET A 568 9.88 -14.51 -8.25
C MET A 568 9.99 -15.48 -9.43
N THR A 569 9.58 -15.05 -10.63
CA THR A 569 9.64 -15.89 -11.84
C THR A 569 11.05 -15.93 -12.43
N GLU A 570 11.86 -14.87 -12.19
CA GLU A 570 13.18 -14.70 -12.81
C GLU A 570 14.37 -15.22 -11.97
N SER A 571 14.12 -15.86 -10.81
CA SER A 571 15.17 -16.34 -9.88
C SER A 571 16.09 -15.23 -9.33
N GLU A 572 15.56 -14.03 -9.15
CA GLU A 572 16.29 -12.87 -8.63
C GLU A 572 16.27 -12.83 -7.08
N THR A 573 17.23 -12.13 -6.46
CA THR A 573 17.39 -12.05 -5.00
C THR A 573 17.04 -10.66 -4.47
N PRO A 574 16.70 -10.48 -3.18
CA PRO A 574 16.47 -9.14 -2.65
C PRO A 574 17.66 -8.18 -2.88
N LEU A 575 18.90 -8.68 -2.89
CA LEU A 575 20.10 -7.85 -3.11
C LEU A 575 20.33 -7.42 -4.57
N THR A 576 19.76 -8.14 -5.54
CA THR A 576 19.82 -7.78 -6.97
C THR A 576 18.60 -6.97 -7.40
N PHE A 577 17.61 -6.88 -6.51
CA PHE A 577 16.35 -6.18 -6.67
C PHE A 577 16.43 -4.71 -6.19
N ALA A 578 16.32 -3.77 -7.13
CA ALA A 578 16.06 -2.37 -6.83
C ALA A 578 14.57 -2.08 -7.09
N VAL A 579 13.76 -1.96 -6.03
CA VAL A 579 12.36 -1.50 -6.14
C VAL A 579 12.35 -0.11 -6.74
N ARG A 580 11.72 0.05 -7.91
CA ARG A 580 11.63 1.35 -8.59
C ARG A 580 10.32 2.02 -8.19
N LEU A 581 10.38 2.92 -7.21
CA LEU A 581 9.18 3.62 -6.74
C LEU A 581 8.85 4.82 -7.63
N ARG A 582 7.59 4.91 -8.06
CA ARG A 582 7.06 6.07 -8.78
C ARG A 582 6.98 7.28 -7.83
N THR A 583 7.61 8.38 -8.23
CA THR A 583 7.59 9.64 -7.49
C THR A 583 6.40 10.50 -7.94
N HIS A 584 5.88 11.31 -7.02
CA HIS A 584 4.84 12.31 -7.29
C HIS A 584 5.40 13.70 -6.97
N PRO A 585 5.05 14.76 -7.74
CA PRO A 585 5.60 16.10 -7.57
C PRO A 585 5.31 16.67 -6.18
N ALA A 586 4.09 16.46 -5.67
CA ALA A 586 3.65 16.99 -4.37
C ALA A 586 3.89 16.06 -3.17
N LEU A 587 4.21 14.78 -3.40
CA LEU A 587 4.30 13.77 -2.34
C LEU A 587 5.67 13.09 -2.34
N ARG A 588 6.25 13.00 -1.14
CA ARG A 588 7.48 12.27 -0.90
C ARG A 588 7.14 10.81 -0.64
N VAL A 589 7.99 9.93 -1.18
CA VAL A 589 7.89 8.47 -0.97
C VAL A 589 7.93 8.13 0.53
N THR A 590 8.77 8.84 1.27
CA THR A 590 8.87 8.69 2.71
C THR A 590 9.33 10.01 3.36
N ALA A 591 9.29 10.12 4.68
CA ALA A 591 9.67 11.36 5.37
C ALA A 591 11.12 11.78 5.05
N ALA A 592 11.40 13.09 4.97
CA ALA A 592 12.73 13.59 4.57
C ALA A 592 13.89 13.10 5.46
N ALA A 593 13.64 12.84 6.75
CA ALA A 593 14.63 12.24 7.64
C ALA A 593 15.08 10.85 7.18
N LYS A 594 14.19 10.09 6.52
CA LYS A 594 14.39 8.70 6.06
C LYS A 594 15.08 8.61 4.69
N MET A 595 15.14 9.70 3.93
CA MET A 595 15.66 9.69 2.54
C MET A 595 17.17 9.97 2.42
N ARG A 596 17.91 10.09 3.53
CA ARG A 596 19.34 10.46 3.49
C ARG A 596 20.24 9.43 2.81
N SER A 597 19.82 8.16 2.82
CA SER A 597 20.53 7.04 2.18
C SER A 597 19.92 6.65 0.83
N ALA A 598 18.79 7.26 0.46
CA ALA A 598 18.18 7.01 -0.83
C ALA A 598 19.09 7.64 -1.88
N VAL A 599 19.89 6.81 -2.55
CA VAL A 599 20.55 7.18 -3.80
C VAL A 599 19.46 7.78 -4.66
N THR A 600 19.69 9.01 -5.13
CA THR A 600 18.74 9.75 -5.96
C THR A 600 18.33 8.83 -7.09
N ALA A 601 17.15 8.23 -6.98
CA ALA A 601 16.69 7.27 -7.95
C ALA A 601 16.52 8.04 -9.24
N ALA A 602 17.44 7.81 -10.16
CA ALA A 602 17.44 8.49 -11.43
C ALA A 602 16.14 8.16 -12.15
N SER A 603 15.40 9.18 -12.57
CA SER A 603 14.26 8.98 -13.46
C SER A 603 14.79 8.42 -14.77
N SER A 604 14.63 7.11 -14.94
CA SER A 604 14.94 6.42 -16.18
C SER A 604 13.65 6.31 -16.97
N TYR A 605 13.56 7.00 -18.10
CA TYR A 605 12.51 6.78 -19.10
C TYR A 605 12.77 5.52 -19.93
N ALA A 606 13.80 4.72 -19.61
CA ALA A 606 14.24 3.63 -20.47
C ALA A 606 13.23 2.47 -20.47
N GLY A 607 12.85 2.00 -21.66
CA GLY A 607 11.86 0.94 -21.80
C GLY A 607 10.45 1.32 -21.37
N ARG A 608 10.17 2.61 -21.14
CA ARG A 608 8.88 3.09 -20.65
C ARG A 608 8.00 3.63 -21.77
N ARG A 609 6.70 3.67 -21.47
CA ARG A 609 5.70 4.42 -22.21
C ARG A 609 5.25 5.61 -21.37
N VAL A 610 5.19 6.76 -22.01
CA VAL A 610 4.80 8.04 -21.40
C VAL A 610 3.64 8.58 -22.23
N GLN A 611 2.54 9.03 -21.64
CA GLN A 611 1.37 9.47 -22.39
C GLN A 611 0.56 10.53 -21.67
N THR A 612 -0.15 11.38 -22.42
CA THR A 612 -1.02 12.41 -21.86
C THR A 612 -2.35 11.84 -21.37
N HIS A 613 -2.67 12.11 -20.11
CA HIS A 613 -3.91 11.69 -19.44
C HIS A 613 -4.86 12.87 -19.16
N TYR A 614 -4.27 14.02 -18.85
CA TYR A 614 -4.96 15.25 -18.47
C TYR A 614 -4.84 16.31 -19.54
N PHE A 615 -5.90 17.09 -19.73
CA PHE A 615 -5.96 18.19 -20.68
C PHE A 615 -6.73 19.37 -20.10
N ARG A 616 -6.31 20.57 -20.49
CA ARG A 616 -7.13 21.75 -20.34
C ARG A 616 -8.17 21.78 -21.46
N THR A 617 -9.32 22.36 -21.17
CA THR A 617 -10.45 22.42 -22.12
C THR A 617 -10.61 23.79 -22.78
N ASP A 618 -9.76 24.77 -22.41
CA ASP A 618 -9.77 26.13 -22.97
C ASP A 618 -9.10 26.20 -24.36
N ALA A 619 -9.64 27.07 -25.22
CA ALA A 619 -9.19 27.18 -26.61
C ALA A 619 -7.75 27.68 -26.77
N GLU A 620 -7.23 28.50 -25.86
CA GLU A 620 -5.87 29.05 -25.99
C GLU A 620 -4.83 27.93 -25.88
N TRP A 621 -4.93 27.13 -24.81
CA TRP A 621 -4.02 26.01 -24.57
C TRP A 621 -4.12 24.96 -25.69
N LEU A 622 -5.35 24.62 -26.09
CA LEU A 622 -5.61 23.62 -27.11
C LEU A 622 -5.11 24.03 -28.50
N ARG A 623 -5.33 25.28 -28.92
CA ARG A 623 -4.79 25.79 -30.20
C ARG A 623 -3.26 25.82 -30.21
N GLY A 624 -2.63 26.09 -29.06
CA GLY A 624 -1.19 25.99 -28.89
C GLY A 624 -0.68 24.57 -29.17
N ASN A 625 -1.30 23.57 -28.56
CA ASN A 625 -0.91 22.17 -28.74
C ASN A 625 -1.23 21.64 -30.14
N ILE A 626 -2.34 22.05 -30.75
CA ILE A 626 -2.64 21.76 -32.15
C ILE A 626 -1.53 22.32 -33.06
N ARG A 627 -1.09 23.57 -32.84
CA ARG A 627 -0.02 24.17 -33.63
C ARG A 627 1.29 23.40 -33.48
N ALA A 628 1.72 23.13 -32.25
CA ALA A 628 2.93 22.35 -31.99
C ALA A 628 2.89 20.97 -32.70
N ALA A 629 1.74 20.30 -32.68
CA ALA A 629 1.57 19.01 -33.33
C ALA A 629 1.61 19.11 -34.87
N ARG A 630 1.06 20.19 -35.45
CA ARG A 630 1.17 20.46 -36.90
C ARG A 630 2.61 20.73 -37.31
N ASP A 631 3.31 21.56 -36.54
CA ASP A 631 4.72 21.89 -36.78
C ASP A 631 5.60 20.63 -36.72
N LEU A 632 5.32 19.71 -35.77
CA LEU A 632 6.00 18.41 -35.70
C LEU A 632 5.76 17.55 -36.93
N VAL A 633 4.51 17.45 -37.40
CA VAL A 633 4.18 16.63 -38.59
C VAL A 633 4.83 17.23 -39.84
N GLU A 634 4.79 18.55 -40.01
CA GLU A 634 5.46 19.26 -41.12
C GLU A 634 6.98 19.05 -41.09
N ALA A 635 7.61 19.19 -39.93
CA ALA A 635 9.04 18.92 -39.76
C ALA A 635 9.37 17.44 -39.99
N SER A 636 8.48 16.52 -39.60
CA SER A 636 8.65 15.08 -39.85
C SER A 636 8.58 14.75 -41.33
N ILE A 637 7.67 15.35 -42.11
CA ILE A 637 7.62 15.20 -43.58
C ILE A 637 8.94 15.64 -44.22
N ALA A 638 9.51 16.77 -43.76
CA ALA A 638 10.74 17.31 -44.31
C ALA A 638 12.01 16.50 -43.93
N ASN A 639 12.02 15.85 -42.77
CA ASN A 639 13.23 15.24 -42.20
C ASN A 639 13.20 13.71 -42.09
N ALA A 640 12.05 13.05 -42.31
CA ALA A 640 11.95 11.60 -42.28
C ALA A 640 12.67 10.95 -43.47
N VAL A 641 13.31 9.81 -43.23
CA VAL A 641 13.95 9.01 -44.28
C VAL A 641 12.90 8.25 -45.10
N LYS A 642 11.81 7.84 -44.45
CA LYS A 642 10.71 7.11 -45.08
C LYS A 642 9.38 7.51 -44.44
N VAL A 643 8.36 7.68 -45.28
CA VAL A 643 6.98 7.90 -44.85
C VAL A 643 6.16 6.66 -45.21
N GLU A 644 5.47 6.10 -44.23
CA GLU A 644 4.51 5.00 -44.41
C GLU A 644 3.10 5.56 -44.28
N ASP A 645 2.47 5.79 -45.44
CA ASP A 645 1.05 6.12 -45.53
C ASP A 645 0.22 4.85 -45.31
N ARG A 646 -0.51 4.81 -44.19
CA ARG A 646 -1.48 3.78 -43.84
C ARG A 646 -2.83 4.43 -43.56
N SER A 647 -3.21 5.43 -44.36
CA SER A 647 -4.43 6.23 -44.21
C SER A 647 -5.71 5.39 -44.13
N ALA A 648 -5.77 4.24 -44.82
CA ALA A 648 -6.87 3.29 -44.71
C ALA A 648 -7.06 2.70 -43.30
N GLU A 649 -5.99 2.61 -42.52
CA GLU A 649 -6.00 2.22 -41.09
C GLU A 649 -6.06 3.44 -40.16
N GLY A 650 -6.20 4.65 -40.70
CA GLY A 650 -6.16 5.90 -39.94
C GLY A 650 -4.77 6.25 -39.40
N ARG A 651 -3.69 5.83 -40.07
CA ARG A 651 -2.32 5.89 -39.53
C ARG A 651 -1.31 6.47 -40.52
N PHE A 652 -0.33 7.20 -40.00
CA PHE A 652 0.89 7.60 -40.72
C PHE A 652 2.10 7.33 -39.84
N VAL A 653 3.21 6.83 -40.41
CA VAL A 653 4.47 6.64 -39.69
C VAL A 653 5.63 7.28 -40.46
N PHE A 654 6.26 8.27 -39.85
CA PHE A 654 7.47 8.95 -40.31
C PHE A 654 8.68 8.29 -39.65
N ARG A 655 9.56 7.66 -40.42
CA ARG A 655 10.70 6.91 -39.90
C ARG A 655 12.00 7.72 -39.91
N ASP A 656 12.82 7.46 -38.90
CA ASP A 656 14.17 8.00 -38.75
C ASP A 656 14.25 9.54 -38.69
N VAL A 657 13.24 10.15 -38.08
CA VAL A 657 13.19 11.59 -37.78
C VAL A 657 14.32 11.93 -36.79
N PRO A 658 15.12 12.98 -37.06
CA PRO A 658 16.12 13.49 -36.12
C PRO A 658 15.55 13.84 -34.73
N TYR A 659 16.33 13.62 -33.67
CA TYR A 659 15.87 13.83 -32.29
C TYR A 659 15.61 15.31 -31.93
N ASP A 660 16.26 16.26 -32.62
CA ASP A 660 16.07 17.70 -32.45
C ASP A 660 14.64 18.12 -32.80
N VAL A 661 14.08 17.58 -33.89
CA VAL A 661 12.66 17.76 -34.26
C VAL A 661 11.72 17.32 -33.13
N VAL A 662 12.04 16.23 -32.44
CA VAL A 662 11.25 15.74 -31.29
C VAL A 662 11.43 16.65 -30.07
N THR A 663 12.65 17.11 -29.77
CA THR A 663 12.87 18.02 -28.63
C THR A 663 12.28 19.41 -28.86
N ASP A 664 12.24 19.89 -30.10
CA ASP A 664 11.61 21.17 -30.45
C ASP A 664 10.09 21.11 -30.30
N PHE A 665 9.49 19.97 -30.65
CA PHE A 665 8.09 19.70 -30.35
C PHE A 665 7.83 19.69 -28.84
N LEU A 666 8.64 18.97 -28.06
CA LEU A 666 8.48 18.92 -26.60
C LEU A 666 8.59 20.32 -25.96
N ALA A 667 9.47 21.18 -26.49
CA ALA A 667 9.58 22.57 -26.02
C ALA A 667 8.36 23.44 -26.34
N SER A 668 7.60 23.09 -27.37
CA SER A 668 6.44 23.86 -27.85
C SER A 668 5.10 23.32 -27.36
N TYR A 669 5.02 22.01 -27.15
CA TYR A 669 3.82 21.32 -26.66
C TYR A 669 3.68 21.48 -25.15
N ARG A 670 2.50 21.91 -24.70
CA ARG A 670 2.22 22.12 -23.28
C ARG A 670 1.58 20.87 -22.70
N PHE A 671 2.25 20.23 -21.75
CA PHE A 671 1.65 19.19 -20.92
C PHE A 671 0.81 19.80 -19.80
N HIS A 672 -0.19 19.06 -19.31
CA HIS A 672 -1.03 19.51 -18.20
C HIS A 672 -0.24 19.47 -16.89
N GLU A 673 -0.50 20.41 -15.98
CA GLU A 673 0.23 20.59 -14.73
C GLU A 673 0.09 19.38 -13.77
N LYS A 674 -0.98 18.61 -13.94
CA LYS A 674 -1.25 17.33 -13.25
C LYS A 674 -0.60 16.10 -13.90
N SER A 675 0.29 16.25 -14.88
CA SER A 675 1.01 15.16 -15.53
C SER A 675 2.53 15.24 -15.29
N PRO A 676 3.00 15.02 -14.05
CA PRO A 676 4.42 15.16 -13.71
C PRO A 676 5.34 14.18 -14.45
N GLU A 677 4.83 13.02 -14.84
CA GLU A 677 5.55 12.06 -15.69
C GLU A 677 5.79 12.56 -17.11
N ASN A 678 5.03 13.56 -17.57
CA ASN A 678 5.07 14.14 -18.90
C ASN A 678 5.85 15.47 -18.95
N ASP A 679 6.81 15.69 -18.07
CA ASP A 679 7.61 16.92 -18.07
C ASP A 679 8.50 17.02 -19.34
N ALA A 680 8.24 18.04 -20.16
CA ALA A 680 8.93 18.26 -21.42
C ALA A 680 10.44 18.48 -21.26
N ASP A 681 10.87 19.17 -20.20
CA ASP A 681 12.27 19.48 -19.95
C ASP A 681 13.03 18.24 -19.53
N LEU A 682 12.44 17.41 -18.66
CA LEU A 682 13.01 16.14 -18.21
C LEU A 682 13.13 15.12 -19.34
N ILE A 683 12.08 14.98 -20.15
CA ILE A 683 12.10 14.10 -21.32
C ILE A 683 13.19 14.58 -22.29
N SER A 684 13.24 15.89 -22.57
CA SER A 684 14.25 16.47 -23.46
C SER A 684 15.67 16.27 -22.92
N ALA A 685 15.89 16.46 -21.62
CA ALA A 685 17.18 16.21 -20.96
C ALA A 685 17.60 14.74 -21.06
N TYR A 686 16.65 13.81 -20.88
CA TYR A 686 16.89 12.38 -21.05
C TYR A 686 17.31 12.02 -22.47
N ILE A 687 16.59 12.53 -23.49
CA ILE A 687 16.91 12.32 -24.90
C ILE A 687 18.33 12.84 -25.20
N ARG A 688 18.62 14.10 -24.83
CA ARG A 688 19.94 14.71 -25.04
C ARG A 688 21.06 13.94 -24.35
N LYS A 689 20.83 13.46 -23.11
CA LYS A 689 21.80 12.64 -22.39
C LYS A 689 22.08 11.33 -23.13
N ARG A 690 21.03 10.60 -23.54
CA ARG A 690 21.17 9.32 -24.28
C ARG A 690 21.88 9.49 -25.62
N VAL A 691 21.64 10.59 -26.31
CA VAL A 691 22.34 10.94 -27.55
C VAL A 691 23.83 11.19 -27.31
N ALA A 692 24.17 11.89 -26.22
CA ALA A 692 25.54 12.27 -25.87
C ALA A 692 26.37 11.12 -25.27
N SER A 693 25.82 10.37 -24.32
CA SER A 693 26.55 9.34 -23.56
C SER A 693 26.57 7.97 -24.23
N ALA A 694 25.45 7.56 -24.82
CA ALA A 694 25.25 6.19 -25.31
C ALA A 694 25.13 6.09 -26.84
N GLY A 695 25.11 7.21 -27.56
CA GLY A 695 24.89 7.24 -29.00
C GLY A 695 23.51 6.75 -29.46
N SER A 696 22.56 6.62 -28.53
CA SER A 696 21.20 6.07 -28.69
C SER A 696 20.18 7.20 -28.74
N LEU A 697 18.95 6.97 -29.22
CA LEU A 697 17.88 7.99 -29.38
C LEU A 697 18.23 9.15 -30.34
N ARG A 698 19.20 8.98 -31.24
CA ARG A 698 19.51 9.96 -32.30
C ARG A 698 18.39 10.06 -33.34
N ARG A 699 17.58 9.01 -33.44
CA ARG A 699 16.51 8.84 -34.41
C ARG A 699 15.22 8.47 -33.69
N TRP A 700 14.12 8.95 -34.23
CA TRP A 700 12.78 8.74 -33.73
C TRP A 700 11.87 8.35 -34.88
N ASN A 701 10.89 7.51 -34.59
CA ASN A 701 9.72 7.34 -35.43
C ASN A 701 8.63 8.26 -34.88
N VAL A 702 7.97 9.01 -35.76
CA VAL A 702 6.80 9.83 -35.41
C VAL A 702 5.59 9.20 -36.07
N ALA A 703 4.53 8.93 -35.31
CA ALA A 703 3.31 8.35 -35.81
C ALA A 703 2.11 9.26 -35.53
N VAL A 704 1.17 9.29 -36.47
CA VAL A 704 -0.15 9.90 -36.28
C VAL A 704 -1.17 8.77 -36.30
N VAL A 705 -1.97 8.67 -35.24
CA VAL A 705 -2.97 7.62 -35.08
C VAL A 705 -4.34 8.25 -34.87
N GLY A 706 -5.26 7.98 -35.77
CA GLY A 706 -6.65 8.39 -35.70
C GLY A 706 -7.62 7.21 -35.72
N ASN A 707 -8.91 7.51 -35.56
CA ASN A 707 -9.98 6.56 -35.76
C ASN A 707 -10.32 6.47 -37.26
N PRO A 708 -10.23 5.30 -37.92
CA PRO A 708 -10.58 5.15 -39.34
C PRO A 708 -12.01 5.57 -39.69
N HIS A 709 -12.91 5.55 -38.69
CA HIS A 709 -14.32 5.92 -38.84
C HIS A 709 -14.65 7.27 -38.20
N GLY A 710 -13.65 7.99 -37.68
CA GLY A 710 -13.83 9.31 -37.10
C GLY A 710 -13.92 10.41 -38.15
N GLU A 711 -14.50 11.56 -37.79
CA GLU A 711 -14.48 12.75 -38.64
C GLU A 711 -13.05 13.23 -38.91
N PRO A 712 -12.74 13.76 -40.10
CA PRO A 712 -11.36 14.04 -40.50
C PRO A 712 -10.74 15.20 -39.71
N PHE A 713 -9.46 15.04 -39.37
CA PHE A 713 -8.58 16.06 -38.81
C PHE A 713 -7.29 16.14 -39.62
N ALA A 714 -7.00 17.32 -40.16
CA ALA A 714 -5.80 17.59 -40.93
C ALA A 714 -4.69 18.17 -40.05
N PHE A 715 -3.58 17.44 -39.96
CA PHE A 715 -2.32 17.98 -39.44
C PHE A 715 -1.64 18.83 -40.51
N THR A 716 -1.58 18.32 -41.74
CA THR A 716 -1.17 19.03 -42.96
C THR A 716 -2.16 18.67 -44.09
N PRO A 717 -2.12 19.33 -45.26
CA PRO A 717 -2.97 18.96 -46.40
C PRO A 717 -2.82 17.49 -46.83
N ASP A 718 -1.63 16.90 -46.63
CA ASP A 718 -1.29 15.53 -47.04
C ASP A 718 -1.41 14.50 -45.90
N VAL A 719 -1.62 14.95 -44.65
CA VAL A 719 -1.71 14.08 -43.47
C VAL A 719 -3.03 14.32 -42.76
N VAL A 720 -4.02 13.50 -43.11
CA VAL A 720 -5.39 13.56 -42.60
C VAL A 720 -5.76 12.21 -41.98
N VAL A 721 -6.21 12.23 -40.73
CA VAL A 721 -6.71 11.04 -40.01
C VAL A 721 -8.05 11.36 -39.33
N GLY A 722 -8.86 10.36 -39.03
CA GLY A 722 -10.12 10.59 -38.29
C GLY A 722 -9.88 10.85 -36.80
N ARG A 723 -10.72 11.68 -36.19
CA ARG A 723 -10.66 12.01 -34.76
C ARG A 723 -11.04 10.83 -33.88
N SER A 724 -10.25 10.60 -32.84
CA SER A 724 -10.52 9.62 -31.79
C SER A 724 -11.56 10.14 -30.80
N VAL A 725 -12.33 9.23 -30.20
CA VAL A 725 -13.29 9.54 -29.14
C VAL A 725 -12.69 9.13 -27.80
N ARG A 726 -12.61 10.09 -26.86
CA ARG A 726 -12.12 9.88 -25.48
C ARG A 726 -12.95 10.72 -24.50
N ALA A 727 -13.86 10.06 -23.79
CA ALA A 727 -14.71 10.71 -22.79
C ALA A 727 -13.96 10.96 -21.47
N ARG A 728 -14.29 12.07 -20.80
CA ARG A 728 -13.68 12.42 -19.50
C ARG A 728 -14.35 11.68 -18.34
N LEU A 729 -13.64 11.55 -17.22
CA LEU A 729 -14.24 11.14 -15.94
C LEU A 729 -15.27 12.15 -15.45
N ALA A 730 -16.32 11.65 -14.81
CA ALA A 730 -17.32 12.47 -14.14
C ALA A 730 -16.73 13.08 -12.86
N ASP A 731 -16.80 14.42 -12.73
CA ASP A 731 -16.67 15.18 -11.48
C ASP A 731 -15.31 15.11 -10.73
N THR A 732 -14.18 14.87 -11.41
CA THR A 732 -12.87 14.73 -10.76
C THR A 732 -11.95 15.96 -10.74
N LEU A 733 -12.15 17.00 -11.57
CA LEU A 733 -11.14 18.05 -11.79
C LEU A 733 -11.63 19.50 -11.82
N GLY A 734 -12.90 19.75 -11.47
CA GLY A 734 -13.49 21.09 -11.59
C GLY A 734 -13.74 21.56 -13.04
N PRO A 735 -14.27 22.77 -13.24
CA PRO A 735 -14.50 23.34 -14.56
C PRO A 735 -13.17 23.68 -15.25
N GLY A 736 -13.03 23.35 -16.53
CA GLY A 736 -11.86 23.75 -17.34
C GLY A 736 -10.82 22.65 -17.58
N SER A 737 -10.89 21.51 -16.88
CA SER A 737 -9.95 20.39 -17.02
C SER A 737 -10.65 19.07 -17.34
N ALA A 738 -9.92 18.17 -18.00
CA ALA A 738 -10.42 16.86 -18.40
C ALA A 738 -9.38 15.76 -18.15
N ASP A 739 -9.83 14.65 -17.57
CA ASP A 739 -9.06 13.42 -17.42
C ASP A 739 -9.67 12.34 -18.32
N ILE A 740 -8.91 11.89 -19.32
CA ILE A 740 -9.33 10.81 -20.23
C ILE A 740 -8.84 9.43 -19.78
N LYS A 741 -8.06 9.34 -18.70
CA LYS A 741 -7.30 8.20 -18.17
C LYS A 741 -6.26 7.57 -19.07
N THR A 742 -6.50 7.41 -20.36
CA THR A 742 -5.56 6.66 -21.22
C THR A 742 -5.76 6.97 -22.68
N LEU A 743 -4.65 6.92 -23.40
CA LEU A 743 -4.57 7.40 -24.76
C LEU A 743 -4.11 6.29 -25.70
N MET A 744 -2.93 5.74 -25.43
CA MET A 744 -2.19 4.83 -26.30
C MET A 744 -2.54 3.37 -26.03
N SER A 745 -2.99 2.66 -27.06
CA SER A 745 -3.18 1.20 -26.99
C SER A 745 -1.87 0.44 -27.22
N ARG A 746 -1.84 -0.86 -26.88
CA ARG A 746 -0.70 -1.75 -27.21
C ARG A 746 -0.37 -1.76 -28.70
N ARG A 747 -1.40 -1.72 -29.55
CA ARG A 747 -1.24 -1.71 -31.02
C ARG A 747 -0.55 -0.43 -31.51
N ASP A 748 -0.84 0.70 -30.87
CA ASP A 748 -0.26 1.97 -31.25
C ASP A 748 1.19 2.10 -30.76
N ALA A 749 1.51 1.49 -29.61
CA ALA A 749 2.89 1.38 -29.10
C ALA A 749 3.79 0.48 -29.98
N ALA A 750 3.21 -0.33 -30.87
CA ALA A 750 3.90 -1.22 -31.81
C ALA A 750 3.76 -0.77 -33.27
N VAL A 751 3.22 0.43 -33.54
CA VAL A 751 2.84 0.87 -34.89
C VAL A 751 4.01 0.92 -35.88
N ASP A 752 5.23 1.14 -35.36
CA ASP A 752 6.48 1.22 -36.10
C ASP A 752 7.24 -0.12 -36.17
N LEU A 753 6.76 -1.18 -35.52
CA LEU A 753 7.37 -2.53 -35.60
C LEU A 753 6.90 -3.26 -36.86
N SER A 754 7.73 -4.20 -37.32
CA SER A 754 7.36 -5.14 -38.38
C SER A 754 6.69 -6.39 -37.80
N GLY A 755 5.70 -6.91 -38.52
CA GLY A 755 4.90 -8.07 -38.11
C GLY A 755 3.50 -7.72 -37.61
N ASP A 756 2.67 -8.75 -37.36
CA ASP A 756 1.34 -8.57 -36.78
C ASP A 756 1.44 -8.43 -35.25
N ALA A 757 1.45 -7.19 -34.77
CA ALA A 757 1.48 -6.88 -33.34
C ALA A 757 0.10 -7.00 -32.66
N SER A 758 -0.97 -7.36 -33.38
CA SER A 758 -2.34 -7.34 -32.84
C SER A 758 -2.60 -8.34 -31.71
N LYS A 759 -1.75 -9.37 -31.60
CA LYS A 759 -1.80 -10.43 -30.58
C LYS A 759 -0.60 -10.45 -29.63
N LEU A 760 0.35 -9.54 -29.80
CA LEU A 760 1.55 -9.52 -28.98
C LEU A 760 1.24 -8.95 -27.59
N THR A 761 1.82 -9.57 -26.56
CA THR A 761 1.84 -8.98 -25.22
C THR A 761 2.77 -7.76 -25.20
N GLU A 762 2.68 -6.96 -24.15
CA GLU A 762 3.56 -5.78 -24.04
C GLU A 762 5.05 -6.19 -23.89
N GLU A 763 5.32 -7.29 -23.20
CA GLU A 763 6.67 -7.87 -23.14
C GLU A 763 7.15 -8.31 -24.51
N ASP A 764 6.29 -8.94 -25.31
CA ASP A 764 6.62 -9.32 -26.67
C ASP A 764 6.89 -8.09 -27.54
N ILE A 765 6.07 -7.02 -27.43
CA ILE A 765 6.27 -5.75 -28.13
C ILE A 765 7.60 -5.12 -27.73
N MET A 766 7.95 -5.13 -26.44
CA MET A 766 9.23 -4.60 -25.97
C MET A 766 10.41 -5.46 -26.42
N ARG A 767 10.26 -6.78 -26.46
CA ARG A 767 11.28 -7.71 -26.99
C ARG A 767 11.50 -7.52 -28.48
N GLU A 768 10.43 -7.38 -29.25
CA GLU A 768 10.48 -7.07 -30.68
C GLU A 768 11.09 -5.68 -30.91
N ARG A 769 10.73 -4.67 -30.13
CA ARG A 769 11.37 -3.34 -30.19
C ARG A 769 12.85 -3.41 -29.87
N GLN A 770 13.26 -4.18 -28.87
CA GLN A 770 14.68 -4.35 -28.53
C GLN A 770 15.47 -5.02 -29.67
N THR A 771 14.79 -5.87 -30.45
CA THR A 771 15.38 -6.58 -31.58
C THR A 771 15.44 -5.71 -32.84
N GLN A 772 14.34 -5.02 -33.17
CA GLN A 772 14.15 -4.29 -34.42
C GLN A 772 14.58 -2.82 -34.33
N LEU A 773 14.32 -2.15 -33.20
CA LEU A 773 14.49 -0.72 -32.99
C LEU A 773 15.16 -0.41 -31.61
N PRO A 774 16.36 -0.97 -31.34
CA PRO A 774 17.03 -0.88 -30.03
C PRO A 774 17.43 0.54 -29.61
N ASP A 775 17.55 1.46 -30.57
CA ASP A 775 18.07 2.81 -30.35
C ASP A 775 17.13 3.91 -30.85
N THR A 776 15.91 3.55 -31.26
CA THR A 776 14.93 4.44 -31.87
C THR A 776 13.74 4.64 -30.94
N GLY A 777 13.44 5.90 -30.59
CA GLY A 777 12.23 6.25 -29.85
C GLY A 777 11.00 6.31 -30.78
N LEU A 778 9.80 6.21 -30.21
CA LEU A 778 8.55 6.42 -30.93
C LEU A 778 7.75 7.54 -30.26
N LEU A 779 7.28 8.52 -31.03
CA LEU A 779 6.32 9.53 -30.61
C LEU A 779 5.02 9.34 -31.40
N VAL A 780 3.88 9.28 -30.72
CA VAL A 780 2.56 9.07 -31.33
C VAL A 780 1.62 10.23 -30.99
N LEU A 781 1.01 10.82 -32.01
CA LEU A 781 0.01 11.87 -31.93
C LEU A 781 -1.41 11.33 -32.15
N TYR A 782 -2.36 11.83 -31.37
CA TYR A 782 -3.78 11.44 -31.45
C TYR A 782 -4.66 12.68 -31.52
N PRO A 783 -5.38 12.95 -32.62
CA PRO A 783 -6.41 13.97 -32.63
C PRO A 783 -7.66 13.42 -31.94
N ILE A 784 -8.13 14.09 -30.90
CA ILE A 784 -9.28 13.72 -30.09
C ILE A 784 -10.41 14.71 -30.36
N ASP A 785 -11.61 14.18 -30.54
CA ASP A 785 -12.81 14.97 -30.77
C ASP A 785 -13.13 15.84 -29.55
N LYS A 786 -13.50 17.10 -29.79
CA LYS A 786 -13.77 18.08 -28.73
C LYS A 786 -15.03 17.76 -27.94
N THR A 787 -16.00 17.08 -28.56
CA THR A 787 -17.23 16.64 -27.90
C THR A 787 -16.99 15.32 -27.18
N SER A 788 -16.38 14.34 -27.85
CA SER A 788 -16.07 12.99 -27.38
C SER A 788 -17.09 12.44 -26.36
N GLU A 789 -18.25 12.00 -26.86
CA GLU A 789 -19.28 11.39 -26.02
C GLU A 789 -18.89 9.97 -25.56
N PRO A 790 -19.26 9.55 -24.33
CA PRO A 790 -19.00 8.20 -23.85
C PRO A 790 -19.82 7.16 -24.62
N ASN A 791 -19.14 6.21 -25.25
CA ASN A 791 -19.78 5.08 -25.93
C ASN A 791 -19.06 3.76 -25.58
N PRO A 792 -19.72 2.80 -24.88
CA PRO A 792 -21.08 2.88 -24.37
C PRO A 792 -21.22 3.92 -23.24
N PRO A 793 -22.44 4.43 -22.97
CA PRO A 793 -22.67 5.35 -21.87
C PRO A 793 -22.38 4.67 -20.53
N LYS A 794 -21.36 5.15 -19.81
CA LYS A 794 -20.99 4.72 -18.45
C LYS A 794 -21.32 5.84 -17.46
N LYS A 795 -21.91 5.50 -16.30
CA LYS A 795 -22.26 6.50 -15.25
C LYS A 795 -21.05 7.31 -14.77
N THR A 796 -19.86 6.73 -14.81
CA THR A 796 -18.59 7.35 -14.37
C THR A 796 -17.95 8.25 -15.43
N ARG A 797 -18.53 8.40 -16.63
CA ARG A 797 -17.95 9.17 -17.75
C ARG A 797 -18.89 10.24 -18.27
N LYS A 798 -18.35 11.41 -18.62
CA LYS A 798 -19.05 12.53 -19.27
C LYS A 798 -18.37 12.89 -20.60
N ALA A 799 -19.10 13.58 -21.48
CA ALA A 799 -18.53 14.14 -22.70
C ALA A 799 -17.32 15.03 -22.37
N LEU A 800 -16.30 15.01 -23.22
CA LEU A 800 -15.07 15.79 -23.03
C LEU A 800 -15.36 17.29 -22.97
N ALA A 801 -16.27 17.76 -23.83
CA ALA A 801 -16.79 19.13 -23.86
C ALA A 801 -15.69 20.21 -23.85
N ALA A 802 -14.68 20.05 -24.69
CA ALA A 802 -13.61 21.02 -24.89
C ALA A 802 -13.99 22.10 -25.92
N GLU A 803 -13.41 23.29 -25.82
CA GLU A 803 -13.66 24.39 -26.76
C GLU A 803 -13.09 24.09 -28.16
N GLU A 804 -12.01 23.32 -28.23
CA GLU A 804 -11.30 22.91 -29.45
C GLU A 804 -10.94 21.42 -29.40
N HIS A 805 -10.48 20.86 -30.51
CA HIS A 805 -9.96 19.49 -30.55
C HIS A 805 -8.70 19.35 -29.67
N VAL A 806 -8.51 18.17 -29.11
CA VAL A 806 -7.40 17.90 -28.20
C VAL A 806 -6.37 17.04 -28.93
N ILE A 807 -5.08 17.37 -28.82
CA ILE A 807 -4.02 16.48 -29.31
C ILE A 807 -3.47 15.71 -28.13
N GLY A 808 -3.64 14.39 -28.12
CA GLY A 808 -2.94 13.52 -27.20
C GLY A 808 -1.55 13.15 -27.72
N VAL A 809 -0.60 12.96 -26.80
CA VAL A 809 0.77 12.54 -27.10
C VAL A 809 1.09 11.29 -26.32
N GLY A 810 1.76 10.33 -26.96
CA GLY A 810 2.48 9.30 -26.23
C GLY A 810 3.86 9.01 -26.80
N LEU A 811 4.77 8.58 -25.95
CA LEU A 811 6.17 8.34 -26.22
C LEU A 811 6.52 6.92 -25.79
N VAL A 812 7.33 6.22 -26.59
CA VAL A 812 7.86 4.89 -26.26
C VAL A 812 9.38 4.95 -26.38
N PHE A 813 10.07 4.62 -25.28
CA PHE A 813 11.53 4.63 -25.22
C PHE A 813 12.09 3.20 -25.29
N PRO A 814 13.18 2.97 -26.02
CA PRO A 814 13.82 1.66 -26.06
C PRO A 814 14.56 1.33 -24.76
N LYS A 815 14.69 0.03 -24.44
CA LYS A 815 15.48 -0.43 -23.29
C LYS A 815 16.98 -0.28 -23.61
N PRO A 816 17.81 0.25 -22.69
CA PRO A 816 19.24 0.45 -22.97
C PRO A 816 19.97 -0.90 -22.99
N ARG A 817 21.03 -1.01 -23.80
CA ARG A 817 21.91 -2.20 -23.80
C ARG A 817 22.93 -2.21 -22.66
N ASN A 818 23.30 -1.05 -22.13
CA ASN A 818 24.23 -0.86 -21.00
C ASN A 818 23.58 0.00 -19.91
N GLY A 819 23.95 -0.19 -18.63
CA GLY A 819 23.35 0.45 -17.43
C GLY A 819 23.50 1.98 -17.28
N ASP A 820 23.67 2.71 -18.38
CA ASP A 820 24.06 4.13 -18.39
C ASP A 820 22.85 5.06 -18.62
N SER A 821 21.73 4.77 -17.95
CA SER A 821 20.42 5.39 -18.21
C SER A 821 19.95 6.41 -17.18
N THR A 822 20.82 6.86 -16.29
CA THR A 822 20.42 7.71 -15.16
C THR A 822 20.44 9.18 -15.57
N VAL A 823 19.31 9.89 -15.62
CA VAL A 823 19.36 11.37 -15.52
C VAL A 823 19.34 11.71 -14.04
N GLU A 824 20.45 12.22 -13.53
CA GLU A 824 20.50 12.74 -12.17
C GLU A 824 19.89 14.13 -12.15
N LYS A 825 18.66 14.19 -11.64
CA LYS A 825 18.12 15.23 -10.74
C LYS A 825 16.63 14.97 -10.53
N TYR A 826 16.30 14.40 -9.37
CA TYR A 826 15.01 14.63 -8.73
C TYR A 826 15.26 14.97 -7.28
N ILE A 827 14.91 16.20 -6.89
CA ILE A 827 14.58 16.59 -5.52
C ILE A 827 13.32 17.47 -5.66
N SER A 828 12.43 17.27 -4.69
CA SER A 828 11.04 17.74 -4.54
C SER A 828 10.61 19.05 -5.21
N ALA A 829 9.31 19.13 -5.49
CA ALA A 829 8.63 20.38 -5.79
C ALA A 829 8.90 21.46 -4.73
N ASP A 830 8.84 22.71 -5.17
CA ASP A 830 8.74 23.88 -4.31
C ASP A 830 7.37 23.86 -3.60
N LEU A 831 7.41 23.62 -2.28
CA LEU A 831 6.23 23.52 -1.42
C LEU A 831 5.81 24.88 -0.84
N SER A 832 6.32 26.00 -1.38
CA SER A 832 6.06 27.34 -0.84
C SER A 832 4.57 27.74 -0.80
N GLY A 833 3.71 27.11 -1.62
CA GLY A 833 2.25 27.33 -1.64
C GLY A 833 1.39 26.37 -0.81
N VAL A 834 1.94 25.25 -0.30
CA VAL A 834 1.16 24.25 0.46
C VAL A 834 1.52 24.34 1.94
N ARG A 835 0.55 24.74 2.77
CA ARG A 835 0.73 24.76 4.23
C ARG A 835 0.66 23.35 4.80
N ILE A 836 1.82 22.71 4.78
CA ILE A 836 2.08 21.43 5.44
C ILE A 836 2.25 21.72 6.93
N GLU A 837 1.42 21.10 7.77
CA GLU A 837 1.73 21.01 9.20
C GLU A 837 2.91 20.04 9.35
N ASP A 838 4.07 20.54 9.75
CA ASP A 838 5.19 19.69 10.17
C ASP A 838 4.71 18.72 11.26
N GLU A 839 5.14 17.46 11.19
CA GLU A 839 4.89 16.52 12.29
C GLU A 839 5.45 17.13 13.57
N ASP A 840 4.61 17.24 14.60
CA ASP A 840 5.07 17.62 15.93
C ASP A 840 5.85 16.44 16.53
N LEU A 841 7.14 16.39 16.19
CA LEU A 841 8.11 15.43 16.71
C LEU A 841 8.57 15.80 18.12
N SER A 842 7.99 16.85 18.76
CA SER A 842 8.30 17.17 20.16
C SER A 842 8.00 16.00 21.09
N LEU A 843 7.04 15.13 20.77
CA LEU A 843 6.80 13.87 21.50
C LEU A 843 7.95 12.86 21.39
N LEU A 844 8.81 12.96 20.37
CA LEU A 844 10.04 12.19 20.25
C LEU A 844 11.22 12.88 20.97
N GLU A 845 11.23 14.21 21.04
CA GLU A 845 12.29 15.00 21.67
C GLU A 845 12.09 15.16 23.20
N GLU A 846 10.86 15.28 23.69
CA GLU A 846 10.53 15.36 25.13
C GLU A 846 10.81 14.05 25.87
N GLU A 847 10.84 12.91 25.18
CA GLU A 847 11.24 11.61 25.77
C GLU A 847 12.74 11.29 25.63
N GLU A 848 13.52 12.12 24.92
CA GLU A 848 15.00 12.01 24.85
C GLU A 848 15.72 12.80 25.96
N ALA A 849 15.01 13.65 26.72
CA ALA A 849 15.55 14.50 27.79
C ALA A 849 15.63 13.81 29.17
#